data_AF-A0A956SWB4-F1
#
_entry.id   AF-A0A956SWB4-F1
#
_cell.length_a   1.000
_cell.length_b   1.000
_cell.length_c   1.000
_cell.angle_alpha   90.00
_cell.angle_beta   90.00
_cell.angle_gamma   90.00
#
_symmetry.space_group_name_H-M   'P 1'
#
loop_
_entity.id
_entity.type
_entity.pdbx_description
1 polymer ?
#
loop_
_entity_poly.entity_id
_entity_poly.type
_entity_poly.pdbx_seq_one_letter_code
_entity_poly.pdbx_strand_id
1 'polypeptide(L)'
;MLANGAAFKLVDALLEVGSEGATREHLLRKAKISVRTFYKHLKELLEAGVVQEFGNRYRISLELAYVFRYKKWRDLDVLYDREETVRNAVLNIRSDALSLDGDNILCLWLVGSAARGEMKKESDLDFLAIVRSHSDYEPKEGSFKVQWVTMKRTEFTQKLREGDEFTVSALRQGLIIHDKGVAQKLYLSPINKPSDSSLRERESVVERFRKKLFEHLEFEEFEEAEKVLCSLTEIALRSILQYLGENPRGKSHILSLAELYFGKEINEDLAIATFLEVTQSKDAIIALHRKISSYYERFLARAEHLAFVARSLLSGHPVEFEKALRIVFSELFSDASIKGENIEILAYEMGHMLVQGKTLTGVPTQESLEPIVKMLSEQRPSLIGLVVVNPLREVPIYERDFERLENGIQDLTPWPTVSAITSIRLLQIYLDFHLLGWNQENYVLDLLLLNGVKRSQLEELVKRSLSSLKVNLLEWEHEDDTVDNNPRVVYINLSDLDFADDYNRNDGNQAFRIEFEYSATLELNFIVHNVRGWADYAELKVVPGPTKGSIRPEITKTASAVLTHPGTRFAQITDLEIGITQLSFQRRELEDEIMIQMAEGADILELQALSQEGVQFPEGPDSWTLHLASEGREE
;
A
#
# COMPACT_ATOMS: atom_id res chain seq x y z
N MET A 1 -20.53 -25.26 -30.94
CA MET A 1 -19.54 -24.95 -29.90
C MET A 1 -19.95 -23.74 -29.04
N LEU A 2 -20.23 -22.57 -29.61
CA LEU A 2 -20.65 -21.36 -28.85
C LEU A 2 -22.12 -21.32 -28.40
N ALA A 3 -22.90 -22.39 -28.57
CA ALA A 3 -24.29 -22.46 -28.11
C ALA A 3 -24.41 -22.56 -26.57
N ASN A 4 -23.29 -22.75 -25.87
CA ASN A 4 -23.25 -22.79 -24.41
C ASN A 4 -22.85 -21.41 -23.86
N GLY A 5 -23.75 -20.79 -23.08
CA GLY A 5 -23.55 -19.45 -22.53
C GLY A 5 -22.28 -19.30 -21.68
N ALA A 6 -21.76 -20.38 -21.07
CA ALA A 6 -20.53 -20.30 -20.29
C ALA A 6 -19.27 -20.23 -21.15
N ALA A 7 -19.23 -20.94 -22.29
CA ALA A 7 -18.13 -20.83 -23.25
C ALA A 7 -18.07 -19.40 -23.84
N PHE A 8 -19.24 -18.83 -24.12
CA PHE A 8 -19.36 -17.45 -24.60
C PHE A 8 -18.83 -16.44 -23.58
N LYS A 9 -19.25 -16.53 -22.30
CA LYS A 9 -18.73 -15.69 -21.21
C LYS A 9 -17.20 -15.77 -21.08
N LEU A 10 -16.61 -16.95 -21.28
CA LEU A 10 -15.16 -17.11 -21.24
C LEU A 10 -14.47 -16.45 -22.43
N VAL A 11 -15.02 -16.60 -23.64
CA VAL A 11 -14.50 -15.93 -24.84
C VAL A 11 -14.62 -14.41 -24.71
N ASP A 12 -15.73 -13.89 -24.19
CA ASP A 12 -15.92 -12.46 -23.93
C ASP A 12 -14.93 -11.94 -22.90
N ALA A 13 -14.75 -12.65 -21.79
CA ALA A 13 -13.76 -12.28 -20.77
C ALA A 13 -12.34 -12.21 -21.37
N LEU A 14 -11.97 -13.17 -22.24
CA LEU A 14 -10.69 -13.17 -22.94
C LEU A 14 -10.55 -12.01 -23.94
N LEU A 15 -11.62 -11.67 -24.67
CA LEU A 15 -11.62 -10.50 -25.56
C LEU A 15 -11.43 -9.19 -24.80
N GLU A 16 -12.11 -9.04 -23.66
CA GLU A 16 -12.00 -7.85 -22.81
C GLU A 16 -10.65 -7.71 -22.10
N VAL A 17 -9.95 -8.83 -21.89
CA VAL A 17 -8.57 -8.82 -21.40
C VAL A 17 -7.61 -8.45 -22.52
N GLY A 18 -7.85 -8.93 -23.75
CA GLY A 18 -7.07 -8.58 -24.93
C GLY A 18 -5.90 -9.53 -25.20
N SER A 19 -4.90 -9.05 -25.93
CA SER A 19 -3.81 -9.87 -26.49
C SER A 19 -2.82 -10.41 -25.46
N GLU A 20 -2.75 -9.80 -24.27
CA GLU A 20 -1.91 -10.28 -23.16
C GLU A 20 -2.43 -11.59 -22.54
N GLY A 21 -3.69 -11.96 -22.83
CA GLY A 21 -4.37 -13.05 -22.14
C GLY A 21 -4.55 -12.76 -20.66
N ALA A 22 -5.09 -13.72 -19.90
CA ALA A 22 -5.23 -13.65 -18.45
C ALA A 22 -5.00 -15.00 -17.80
N THR A 23 -4.74 -14.98 -16.49
CA THR A 23 -4.69 -16.19 -15.67
C THR A 23 -6.08 -16.81 -15.48
N ARG A 24 -6.10 -18.08 -15.08
CA ARG A 24 -7.34 -18.81 -14.78
C ARG A 24 -8.20 -18.06 -13.76
N GLU A 25 -7.59 -17.63 -12.65
CA GLU A 25 -8.25 -16.99 -11.52
C GLU A 25 -8.93 -15.69 -11.95
N HIS A 26 -8.25 -14.90 -12.78
CA HIS A 26 -8.80 -13.67 -13.32
C HIS A 26 -9.98 -13.95 -14.28
N LEU A 27 -9.83 -14.92 -15.18
CA LEU A 27 -10.89 -15.30 -16.12
C LEU A 27 -12.13 -15.88 -15.43
N LEU A 28 -11.95 -16.66 -14.36
CA LEU A 28 -13.07 -17.16 -13.55
C LEU A 28 -13.90 -16.03 -12.96
N ARG A 29 -13.23 -15.03 -12.36
CA ARG A 29 -13.86 -13.85 -11.78
C ARG A 29 -14.57 -13.02 -12.83
N LYS A 30 -13.90 -12.77 -13.95
CA LYS A 30 -14.40 -11.92 -15.04
C LYS A 30 -15.56 -12.56 -15.80
N ALA A 31 -15.44 -13.84 -16.14
CA ALA A 31 -16.50 -14.60 -16.80
C ALA A 31 -17.66 -14.97 -15.85
N LYS A 32 -17.45 -14.85 -14.53
CA LYS A 32 -18.42 -15.24 -13.48
C LYS A 32 -18.88 -16.70 -13.66
N ILE A 33 -17.93 -17.62 -13.81
CA ILE A 33 -18.19 -19.06 -13.98
C ILE A 33 -17.44 -19.89 -12.93
N SER A 34 -17.97 -21.09 -12.63
CA SER A 34 -17.32 -22.02 -11.71
C SER A 34 -16.03 -22.63 -12.30
N VAL A 35 -15.11 -23.09 -11.44
CA VAL A 35 -13.87 -23.78 -11.83
C VAL A 35 -14.15 -24.98 -12.74
N ARG A 36 -15.14 -25.81 -12.38
CA ARG A 36 -15.53 -26.99 -13.17
C ARG A 36 -16.03 -26.60 -14.56
N THR A 37 -16.86 -25.56 -14.63
CA THR A 37 -17.39 -25.03 -15.90
C THR A 37 -16.28 -24.44 -16.77
N PHE A 38 -15.33 -23.72 -16.16
CA PHE A 38 -14.17 -23.15 -16.84
C PHE A 38 -13.36 -24.22 -17.53
N TYR A 39 -12.90 -25.26 -16.83
CA TYR A 39 -12.05 -26.29 -17.43
C TYR A 39 -12.77 -27.11 -18.52
N LYS A 40 -14.07 -27.36 -18.35
CA LYS A 40 -14.87 -28.03 -19.38
C LYS A 40 -14.82 -27.25 -20.69
N HIS A 41 -15.09 -25.95 -20.66
CA HIS A 41 -15.16 -25.13 -21.87
C HIS A 41 -13.80 -24.67 -22.39
N LEU A 42 -12.84 -24.41 -21.49
CA LEU A 42 -11.48 -24.07 -21.87
C LEU A 42 -10.87 -25.18 -22.72
N LYS A 43 -11.05 -26.45 -22.32
CA LYS A 43 -10.56 -27.59 -23.10
C LYS A 43 -11.13 -27.60 -24.53
N GLU A 44 -12.45 -27.46 -24.68
CA GLU A 44 -13.11 -27.38 -25.99
C GLU A 44 -12.57 -26.21 -26.83
N LEU A 45 -12.31 -25.05 -26.20
CA LEU A 45 -11.79 -23.85 -26.85
C LEU A 45 -10.32 -23.97 -27.27
N LEU A 46 -9.49 -24.63 -26.46
CA LEU A 46 -8.08 -24.94 -26.77
C LEU A 46 -7.99 -25.93 -27.93
N GLU A 47 -8.77 -27.01 -27.90
CA GLU A 47 -8.82 -28.01 -28.99
C GLU A 47 -9.26 -27.41 -30.32
N ALA A 48 -10.17 -26.42 -30.27
CA ALA A 48 -10.61 -25.68 -31.45
C ALA A 48 -9.66 -24.54 -31.86
N GLY A 49 -8.57 -24.29 -31.12
CA GLY A 49 -7.62 -23.20 -31.38
C GLY A 49 -8.17 -21.78 -31.14
N VAL A 50 -9.39 -21.65 -30.59
CA VAL A 50 -9.98 -20.34 -30.24
C VAL A 50 -9.19 -19.66 -29.14
N VAL A 51 -8.70 -20.46 -28.21
CA VAL A 51 -7.87 -20.03 -27.10
C VAL A 51 -6.48 -20.62 -27.27
N GLN A 52 -5.46 -19.87 -26.92
CA GLN A 52 -4.07 -20.30 -26.84
C GLN A 52 -3.62 -20.24 -25.37
N GLU A 53 -2.89 -21.27 -24.95
CA GLU A 53 -2.21 -21.32 -23.66
C GLU A 53 -0.75 -20.89 -23.83
N PHE A 54 -0.27 -20.02 -22.96
CA PHE A 54 1.13 -19.59 -22.91
C PHE A 54 1.57 -19.47 -21.46
N GLY A 55 2.36 -20.44 -21.00
CA GLY A 55 2.68 -20.57 -19.57
C GLY A 55 1.41 -20.83 -18.76
N ASN A 56 1.14 -19.98 -17.77
CA ASN A 56 -0.05 -20.03 -16.93
C ASN A 56 -1.22 -19.14 -17.44
N ARG A 57 -1.11 -18.60 -18.66
CA ARG A 57 -2.07 -17.63 -19.23
C ARG A 57 -2.84 -18.20 -20.41
N TYR A 58 -4.05 -17.71 -20.57
CA TYR A 58 -4.92 -18.02 -21.69
C TYR A 58 -5.23 -16.73 -22.45
N ARG A 59 -5.08 -16.75 -23.77
CA ARG A 59 -5.43 -15.63 -24.64
C ARG A 59 -6.31 -16.09 -25.78
N ILE A 60 -7.10 -15.18 -26.32
CA ILE A 60 -7.88 -15.45 -27.51
C ILE A 60 -7.03 -15.37 -28.78
N SER A 61 -7.20 -16.34 -29.68
CA SER A 61 -6.46 -16.41 -30.94
C SER A 61 -7.12 -15.54 -32.01
N LEU A 62 -6.76 -14.25 -32.05
CA LEU A 62 -7.23 -13.33 -33.10
C LEU A 62 -6.63 -13.62 -34.48
N GLU A 63 -5.72 -14.60 -34.60
CA GLU A 63 -5.20 -15.11 -35.87
C GLU A 63 -6.29 -15.81 -36.69
N LEU A 64 -7.23 -16.46 -36.01
CA LEU A 64 -8.30 -17.20 -36.65
C LEU A 64 -9.40 -16.25 -37.14
N ALA A 65 -9.68 -16.30 -38.45
CA ALA A 65 -10.61 -15.38 -39.10
C ALA A 65 -12.02 -15.39 -38.46
N TYR A 66 -12.51 -16.54 -38.00
CA TYR A 66 -13.83 -16.62 -37.36
C TYR A 66 -13.84 -16.03 -35.94
N VAL A 67 -12.73 -16.14 -35.20
CA VAL A 67 -12.56 -15.52 -33.87
C VAL A 67 -12.47 -14.00 -34.03
N PHE A 68 -11.74 -13.52 -35.03
CA PHE A 68 -11.68 -12.10 -35.34
C PHE A 68 -13.03 -11.53 -35.81
N ARG A 69 -13.81 -12.30 -36.60
CA ARG A 69 -15.21 -11.93 -36.92
C ARG A 69 -16.06 -11.80 -35.67
N TYR A 70 -15.91 -12.73 -34.72
CA TYR A 70 -16.61 -12.66 -33.44
C TYR A 70 -16.23 -11.41 -32.65
N LYS A 71 -14.93 -11.04 -32.57
CA LYS A 71 -14.49 -9.76 -31.98
C LYS A 71 -15.21 -8.56 -32.60
N LYS A 72 -15.28 -8.47 -33.93
CA LYS A 72 -15.98 -7.37 -34.62
C LYS A 72 -17.47 -7.34 -34.29
N TRP A 73 -18.11 -8.51 -34.21
CA TRP A 73 -19.51 -8.59 -33.80
C TRP A 73 -19.70 -8.14 -32.35
N ARG A 74 -18.83 -8.57 -31.43
CA ARG A 74 -18.85 -8.15 -30.03
C ARG A 74 -18.61 -6.65 -29.88
N ASP A 75 -17.71 -6.05 -30.66
CA ASP A 75 -17.48 -4.60 -30.63
C ASP A 75 -18.72 -3.81 -31.03
N LEU A 76 -19.46 -4.30 -32.03
CA LEU A 76 -20.74 -3.72 -32.41
C LEU A 76 -21.78 -3.92 -31.30
N ASP A 77 -21.87 -5.12 -30.72
CA ASP A 77 -22.76 -5.41 -29.60
C ASP A 77 -22.50 -4.46 -28.41
N VAL A 78 -21.24 -4.25 -28.02
CA VAL A 78 -20.84 -3.24 -27.01
C VAL A 78 -21.29 -1.83 -27.40
N LEU A 79 -21.19 -1.45 -28.67
CA LEU A 79 -21.69 -0.16 -29.16
C LEU A 79 -23.23 -0.08 -29.06
N TYR A 80 -23.94 -1.17 -29.31
CA TYR A 80 -25.40 -1.23 -29.23
C TYR A 80 -25.92 -1.14 -27.80
N ASP A 81 -25.13 -1.60 -26.82
CA ASP A 81 -25.37 -1.44 -25.38
C ASP A 81 -25.15 -0.01 -24.86
N ARG A 82 -24.60 0.90 -25.68
CA ARG A 82 -24.44 2.32 -25.31
C ARG A 82 -25.78 3.05 -25.34
N GLU A 83 -25.83 4.18 -24.62
CA GLU A 83 -26.97 5.08 -24.64
C GLU A 83 -27.34 5.42 -26.10
N GLU A 84 -28.64 5.45 -26.40
CA GLU A 84 -29.15 5.61 -27.76
C GLU A 84 -28.60 6.89 -28.43
N THR A 85 -28.46 7.98 -27.69
CA THR A 85 -27.90 9.25 -28.16
C THR A 85 -26.46 9.09 -28.64
N VAL A 86 -25.60 8.47 -27.84
CA VAL A 86 -24.19 8.17 -28.15
C VAL A 86 -24.10 7.20 -29.32
N ARG A 87 -24.83 6.08 -29.26
CA ARG A 87 -24.86 5.05 -30.30
C ARG A 87 -25.22 5.63 -31.66
N ASN A 88 -26.31 6.41 -31.72
CA ASN A 88 -26.78 7.00 -32.97
C ASN A 88 -25.78 8.04 -33.50
N ALA A 89 -25.16 8.85 -32.64
CA ALA A 89 -24.11 9.78 -33.05
C ALA A 89 -22.91 9.05 -33.69
N VAL A 90 -22.43 7.98 -33.06
CA VAL A 90 -21.32 7.17 -33.59
C VAL A 90 -21.67 6.55 -34.95
N LEU A 91 -22.87 5.98 -35.08
CA LEU A 91 -23.32 5.36 -36.33
C LEU A 91 -23.51 6.39 -37.45
N ASN A 92 -23.98 7.60 -37.14
CA ASN A 92 -24.10 8.69 -38.10
C ASN A 92 -22.74 9.17 -38.59
N ILE A 93 -21.79 9.43 -37.69
CA ILE A 93 -20.41 9.82 -38.04
C ILE A 93 -19.77 8.74 -38.93
N ARG A 94 -19.90 7.47 -38.56
CA ARG A 94 -19.43 6.35 -39.38
C ARG A 94 -20.06 6.36 -40.78
N SER A 95 -21.37 6.55 -40.87
CA SER A 95 -22.08 6.57 -42.17
C SER A 95 -21.58 7.72 -43.04
N ASP A 96 -21.47 8.92 -42.47
CA ASP A 96 -21.01 10.12 -43.16
C ASP A 96 -19.56 9.95 -43.64
N ALA A 97 -18.65 9.50 -42.76
CA ALA A 97 -17.25 9.25 -43.09
C ALA A 97 -17.10 8.23 -44.24
N LEU A 98 -17.87 7.13 -44.19
CA LEU A 98 -17.84 6.12 -45.24
C LEU A 98 -18.49 6.59 -46.55
N SER A 99 -19.44 7.51 -46.50
CA SER A 99 -20.03 8.07 -47.71
C SER A 99 -19.10 9.05 -48.44
N LEU A 100 -18.32 9.82 -47.68
CA LEU A 100 -17.42 10.85 -48.22
C LEU A 100 -16.03 10.31 -48.54
N ASP A 101 -15.49 9.41 -47.72
CA ASP A 101 -14.11 8.93 -47.82
C ASP A 101 -13.97 7.41 -47.65
N GLY A 102 -15.05 6.66 -47.89
CA GLY A 102 -15.12 5.23 -47.61
C GLY A 102 -14.06 4.39 -48.32
N ASP A 103 -13.62 4.75 -49.53
CA ASP A 103 -12.58 4.01 -50.26
C ASP A 103 -11.18 4.16 -49.66
N ASN A 104 -10.94 5.31 -49.03
CA ASN A 104 -9.69 5.63 -48.36
C ASN A 104 -9.63 5.07 -46.94
N ILE A 105 -10.75 5.06 -46.21
CA ILE A 105 -10.84 4.52 -44.85
C ILE A 105 -10.72 2.99 -44.92
N LEU A 106 -9.60 2.48 -44.39
CA LEU A 106 -9.30 1.06 -44.31
C LEU A 106 -9.80 0.44 -42.99
N CYS A 107 -9.80 1.20 -41.91
CA CYS A 107 -10.31 0.78 -40.62
C CYS A 107 -10.71 2.00 -39.79
N LEU A 108 -11.74 1.85 -38.98
CA LEU A 108 -12.25 2.90 -38.10
C LEU A 108 -12.52 2.29 -36.72
N TRP A 109 -11.90 2.89 -35.71
CA TRP A 109 -12.18 2.61 -34.30
C TRP A 109 -12.92 3.76 -33.66
N LEU A 110 -13.88 3.44 -32.80
CA LEU A 110 -14.27 4.30 -31.69
C LEU A 110 -13.30 4.07 -30.54
N VAL A 111 -12.75 5.12 -29.96
CA VAL A 111 -11.82 5.04 -28.82
C VAL A 111 -12.32 5.92 -27.66
N GLY A 112 -11.54 6.02 -26.59
CA GLY A 112 -11.87 6.90 -25.46
C GLY A 112 -13.02 6.40 -24.57
N SER A 113 -13.64 7.34 -23.87
CA SER A 113 -14.68 7.06 -22.87
C SER A 113 -15.94 6.43 -23.49
N ALA A 114 -16.30 6.81 -24.71
CA ALA A 114 -17.42 6.23 -25.47
C ALA A 114 -17.22 4.73 -25.75
N ALA A 115 -16.03 4.35 -26.18
CA ALA A 115 -15.68 2.95 -26.40
C ALA A 115 -15.76 2.13 -25.11
N ARG A 116 -15.38 2.72 -23.97
CA ARG A 116 -15.40 2.08 -22.64
C ARG A 116 -16.75 2.09 -21.93
N GLY A 117 -17.67 2.96 -22.34
CA GLY A 117 -18.95 3.15 -21.65
C GLY A 117 -18.83 4.01 -20.39
N GLU A 118 -17.84 4.90 -20.38
CA GLU A 118 -17.49 5.77 -19.25
C GLU A 118 -17.75 7.25 -19.59
N MET A 119 -18.64 7.52 -20.56
CA MET A 119 -18.94 8.90 -20.96
C MET A 119 -19.59 9.68 -19.82
N LYS A 120 -19.14 10.93 -19.68
CA LYS A 120 -19.76 11.97 -18.85
C LYS A 120 -20.43 12.99 -19.77
N LYS A 121 -21.21 13.92 -19.20
CA LYS A 121 -21.93 14.97 -19.95
C LYS A 121 -21.00 15.81 -20.84
N GLU A 122 -19.79 16.08 -20.37
CA GLU A 122 -18.76 16.88 -21.06
C GLU A 122 -17.87 16.06 -22.02
N SER A 123 -18.11 14.75 -22.16
CA SER A 123 -17.23 13.88 -22.96
C SER A 123 -17.41 14.10 -24.46
N ASP A 124 -16.29 14.08 -25.18
CA ASP A 124 -16.23 14.02 -26.63
C ASP A 124 -16.27 12.57 -27.16
N LEU A 125 -16.46 12.46 -28.48
CA LEU A 125 -16.34 11.19 -29.21
C LEU A 125 -15.00 11.14 -29.93
N ASP A 126 -14.16 10.19 -29.56
CA ASP A 126 -12.86 9.98 -30.17
C ASP A 126 -12.90 8.89 -31.25
N PHE A 127 -12.37 9.21 -32.44
CA PHE A 127 -12.23 8.26 -33.54
C PHE A 127 -10.80 8.16 -34.01
N LEU A 128 -10.42 6.93 -34.39
CA LEU A 128 -9.19 6.65 -35.08
C LEU A 128 -9.48 6.00 -36.43
N ALA A 129 -9.19 6.73 -37.51
CA ALA A 129 -9.29 6.26 -38.88
C ALA A 129 -7.91 5.88 -39.43
N ILE A 130 -7.76 4.63 -39.85
CA ILE A 130 -6.62 4.20 -40.65
C ILE A 130 -6.96 4.37 -42.11
N VAL A 131 -6.18 5.20 -42.78
CA VAL A 131 -6.43 5.65 -44.16
C VAL A 131 -5.34 5.16 -45.11
N ARG A 132 -5.68 5.03 -46.39
CA ARG A 132 -4.73 4.66 -47.45
C ARG A 132 -3.82 5.84 -47.80
N SER A 133 -4.39 7.03 -47.90
CA SER A 133 -3.76 8.31 -48.21
C SER A 133 -4.27 9.41 -47.26
N HIS A 134 -3.93 10.67 -47.53
CA HIS A 134 -4.51 11.79 -46.78
C HIS A 134 -6.05 11.76 -46.84
N SER A 135 -6.70 12.28 -45.80
CA SER A 135 -8.16 12.35 -45.67
C SER A 135 -8.51 13.75 -45.20
N ASP A 136 -9.36 14.44 -45.96
CA ASP A 136 -9.88 15.76 -45.63
C ASP A 136 -11.26 15.66 -44.94
N TYR A 137 -11.65 14.44 -44.52
CA TYR A 137 -12.91 14.27 -43.82
C TYR A 137 -12.84 14.89 -42.43
N GLU A 138 -13.72 15.85 -42.20
CA GLU A 138 -13.99 16.43 -40.89
C GLU A 138 -15.42 16.08 -40.47
N PRO A 139 -15.62 15.44 -39.30
CA PRO A 139 -16.95 15.17 -38.80
C PRO A 139 -17.67 16.47 -38.48
N LYS A 140 -18.94 16.57 -38.89
CA LYS A 140 -19.79 17.69 -38.49
C LYS A 140 -20.06 17.61 -37.00
N GLU A 141 -19.92 18.73 -36.31
CA GLU A 141 -20.33 18.82 -34.91
C GLU A 141 -21.83 18.54 -34.79
N GLY A 142 -22.18 17.69 -33.84
CA GLY A 142 -23.56 17.31 -33.53
C GLY A 142 -23.83 17.50 -32.04
N SER A 143 -24.53 16.55 -31.43
CA SER A 143 -24.78 16.55 -29.98
C SER A 143 -23.51 16.37 -29.14
N PHE A 144 -22.42 15.91 -29.76
CA PHE A 144 -21.12 15.71 -29.13
C PHE A 144 -20.04 16.42 -29.94
N LYS A 145 -19.02 16.92 -29.24
CA LYS A 145 -17.74 17.26 -29.85
C LYS A 145 -17.07 15.97 -30.36
N VAL A 146 -16.41 16.05 -31.50
CA VAL A 146 -15.77 14.88 -32.13
C VAL A 146 -14.29 15.13 -32.34
N GLN A 147 -13.46 14.22 -31.87
CA GLN A 147 -12.03 14.17 -32.17
C GLN A 147 -11.80 13.13 -33.26
N TRP A 148 -11.25 13.56 -34.39
CA TRP A 148 -11.00 12.69 -35.54
C TRP A 148 -9.51 12.59 -35.83
N VAL A 149 -8.92 11.45 -35.46
CA VAL A 149 -7.49 11.20 -35.71
C VAL A 149 -7.35 10.32 -36.93
N THR A 150 -6.60 10.80 -37.93
CA THR A 150 -6.25 10.02 -39.12
C THR A 150 -4.78 9.63 -39.07
N MET A 151 -4.47 8.39 -39.48
CA MET A 151 -3.08 7.99 -39.70
C MET A 151 -2.97 6.90 -40.75
N LYS A 152 -1.81 6.84 -41.40
CA LYS A 152 -1.51 5.73 -42.31
C LYS A 152 -1.21 4.46 -41.52
N ARG A 153 -1.42 3.30 -42.13
CA ARG A 153 -1.09 2.00 -41.51
C ARG A 153 0.38 1.91 -41.05
N THR A 154 1.31 2.45 -41.84
CA THR A 154 2.74 2.45 -41.52
C THR A 154 3.05 3.28 -40.28
N GLU A 155 2.41 4.46 -40.17
CA GLU A 155 2.53 5.35 -39.00
C GLU A 155 1.95 4.68 -37.75
N PHE A 156 0.74 4.10 -37.84
CA PHE A 156 0.15 3.35 -36.73
C PHE A 156 1.07 2.22 -36.26
N THR A 157 1.64 1.46 -37.21
CA THR A 157 2.52 0.33 -36.88
C THR A 157 3.81 0.82 -36.21
N GLN A 158 4.36 1.95 -36.64
CA GLN A 158 5.53 2.57 -36.03
C GLN A 158 5.22 3.04 -34.61
N LYS A 159 4.17 3.85 -34.44
CA LYS A 159 3.69 4.34 -33.13
C LYS A 159 3.42 3.20 -32.16
N LEU A 160 2.77 2.13 -32.63
CA LEU A 160 2.52 0.93 -31.81
C LEU A 160 3.83 0.26 -31.35
N ARG A 161 4.85 0.20 -32.21
CA ARG A 161 6.17 -0.34 -31.88
C ARG A 161 6.98 0.59 -30.96
N GLU A 162 6.65 1.86 -30.92
CA GLU A 162 7.24 2.86 -30.02
C GLU A 162 6.50 2.92 -28.68
N GLY A 163 5.41 2.15 -28.53
CA GLY A 163 4.58 2.12 -27.33
C GLY A 163 3.67 3.35 -27.20
N ASP A 164 3.33 4.00 -28.31
CA ASP A 164 2.44 5.16 -28.33
C ASP A 164 1.11 4.82 -27.66
N GLU A 165 0.74 5.64 -26.68
CA GLU A 165 -0.40 5.37 -25.81
C GLU A 165 -1.71 5.32 -26.58
N PHE A 166 -1.90 6.22 -27.53
CA PHE A 166 -3.16 6.32 -28.26
C PHE A 166 -3.38 5.09 -29.14
N THR A 167 -2.37 4.65 -29.88
CA THR A 167 -2.44 3.42 -30.69
C THR A 167 -2.59 2.16 -29.85
N VAL A 168 -1.90 2.06 -28.72
CA VAL A 168 -2.04 0.92 -27.80
C VAL A 168 -3.45 0.89 -27.19
N SER A 169 -3.95 2.05 -26.75
CA SER A 169 -5.31 2.19 -26.22
C SER A 169 -6.36 1.81 -27.26
N ALA A 170 -6.21 2.24 -28.52
CA ALA A 170 -7.11 1.89 -29.61
C ALA A 170 -7.20 0.37 -29.82
N LEU A 171 -6.09 -0.37 -29.76
CA LEU A 171 -6.14 -1.84 -29.86
C LEU A 171 -6.76 -2.48 -28.63
N ARG A 172 -6.37 -2.04 -27.41
CA ARG A 172 -6.80 -2.69 -26.17
C ARG A 172 -8.24 -2.41 -25.80
N GLN A 173 -8.74 -1.21 -26.08
CA GLN A 173 -9.99 -0.69 -25.55
C GLN A 173 -10.94 -0.13 -26.62
N GLY A 174 -10.43 0.09 -27.84
CA GLY A 174 -11.25 0.61 -28.93
C GLY A 174 -12.23 -0.42 -29.48
N LEU A 175 -13.36 0.07 -29.99
CA LEU A 175 -14.37 -0.73 -30.70
C LEU A 175 -14.15 -0.59 -32.20
N ILE A 176 -13.99 -1.71 -32.91
CA ILE A 176 -13.90 -1.71 -34.37
C ILE A 176 -15.30 -1.46 -34.93
N ILE A 177 -15.50 -0.31 -35.56
CA ILE A 177 -16.79 0.04 -36.18
C ILE A 177 -16.75 -0.08 -37.71
N HIS A 178 -15.57 -0.06 -38.33
CA HIS A 178 -15.37 -0.41 -39.75
C HIS A 178 -14.00 -1.05 -39.96
N ASP A 179 -13.88 -2.05 -40.83
CA ASP A 179 -12.61 -2.72 -41.13
C ASP A 179 -12.64 -3.40 -42.52
N LYS A 180 -11.69 -3.03 -43.38
CA LYS A 180 -11.39 -3.65 -44.69
C LYS A 180 -10.27 -4.68 -44.61
N GLY A 181 -10.11 -5.35 -43.47
CA GLY A 181 -9.13 -6.42 -43.25
C GLY A 181 -7.75 -5.94 -42.80
N VAL A 182 -7.68 -4.76 -42.18
CA VAL A 182 -6.43 -4.19 -41.63
C VAL A 182 -6.31 -4.47 -40.14
N ALA A 183 -7.41 -4.36 -39.39
CA ALA A 183 -7.38 -4.45 -37.94
C ALA A 183 -6.76 -5.77 -37.44
N GLN A 184 -7.13 -6.91 -38.02
CA GLN A 184 -6.62 -8.22 -37.60
C GLN A 184 -5.08 -8.25 -37.58
N LYS A 185 -4.42 -7.72 -38.62
CA LYS A 185 -2.95 -7.69 -38.70
C LYS A 185 -2.32 -6.78 -37.64
N LEU A 186 -3.03 -5.72 -37.25
CA LEU A 186 -2.57 -4.80 -36.20
C LEU A 186 -2.70 -5.43 -34.81
N TYR A 187 -3.78 -6.18 -34.54
CA TYR A 187 -3.93 -6.97 -33.30
C TYR A 187 -2.85 -8.04 -33.12
N LEU A 188 -2.28 -8.55 -34.22
CA LEU A 188 -1.20 -9.52 -34.20
C LEU A 188 0.19 -8.89 -34.10
N SER A 189 0.29 -7.56 -34.16
CA SER A 189 1.57 -6.86 -34.05
C SER A 189 2.02 -6.81 -32.58
N PRO A 190 3.32 -7.02 -32.30
CA PRO A 190 3.83 -6.92 -30.93
C PRO A 190 3.68 -5.49 -30.42
N ILE A 191 3.20 -5.35 -29.19
CA ILE A 191 3.16 -4.08 -28.47
C ILE A 191 4.46 -4.00 -27.66
N ASN A 192 5.33 -3.07 -28.03
CA ASN A 192 6.58 -2.86 -27.31
C ASN A 192 6.37 -1.90 -26.14
N LYS A 193 7.36 -1.85 -25.25
CA LYS A 193 7.42 -0.86 -24.17
C LYS A 193 7.65 0.55 -24.74
N PRO A 194 7.19 1.60 -24.04
CA PRO A 194 7.49 2.98 -24.42
C PRO A 194 9.00 3.19 -24.54
N SER A 195 9.42 3.90 -25.58
CA SER A 195 10.82 4.29 -25.79
C SER A 195 11.21 5.51 -24.94
N ASP A 196 12.49 5.72 -24.65
CA ASP A 196 12.95 6.92 -23.90
C ASP A 196 12.62 8.23 -24.63
N SER A 197 12.53 8.22 -25.96
CA SER A 197 12.04 9.36 -26.75
C SER A 197 10.62 9.76 -26.36
N SER A 198 9.76 8.79 -26.04
CA SER A 198 8.37 9.08 -25.62
C SER A 198 8.31 9.79 -24.26
N LEU A 199 9.32 9.60 -23.39
CA LEU A 199 9.40 10.32 -22.12
C LEU A 199 9.72 11.79 -22.31
N ARG A 200 10.70 12.12 -23.15
CA ARG A 200 11.07 13.52 -23.44
C ARG A 200 9.93 14.30 -24.07
N GLU A 201 9.16 13.66 -24.94
CA GLU A 201 7.95 14.26 -25.49
C GLU A 201 6.93 14.56 -24.38
N ARG A 202 6.79 13.68 -23.39
CA ARG A 202 5.87 13.89 -22.25
C ARG A 202 6.35 14.96 -21.29
N GLU A 203 7.65 15.06 -21.03
CA GLU A 203 8.20 16.19 -20.26
C GLU A 203 7.82 17.53 -20.90
N SER A 204 7.92 17.63 -22.24
CA SER A 204 7.48 18.84 -22.96
C SER A 204 5.98 19.12 -22.83
N VAL A 205 5.16 18.08 -22.71
CA VAL A 205 3.71 18.21 -22.45
C VAL A 205 3.48 18.71 -21.02
N VAL A 206 4.12 18.09 -20.02
CA VAL A 206 4.02 18.47 -18.61
C VAL A 206 4.41 19.93 -18.43
N GLU A 207 5.52 20.38 -19.02
CA GLU A 207 5.98 21.78 -18.94
C GLU A 207 5.00 22.76 -19.59
N ARG A 208 4.34 22.39 -20.69
CA ARG A 208 3.28 23.22 -21.29
C ARG A 208 2.07 23.35 -20.38
N PHE A 209 1.63 22.28 -19.72
CA PHE A 209 0.53 22.32 -18.75
C PHE A 209 0.92 23.11 -17.50
N ARG A 210 2.16 22.96 -17.03
CA ARG A 210 2.71 23.75 -15.92
C ARG A 210 2.67 25.24 -16.22
N LYS A 211 3.09 25.66 -17.43
CA LYS A 211 3.03 27.07 -17.83
C LYS A 211 1.58 27.59 -17.82
N LYS A 212 0.65 26.84 -18.41
CA LYS A 212 -0.78 27.18 -18.41
C LYS A 212 -1.37 27.29 -17.00
N LEU A 213 -0.97 26.40 -16.09
CA LEU A 213 -1.42 26.43 -14.70
C LEU A 213 -1.06 27.77 -14.06
N PHE A 214 0.19 28.20 -14.19
CA PHE A 214 0.64 29.46 -13.61
C PHE A 214 0.02 30.69 -14.29
N GLU A 215 -0.23 30.64 -15.60
CA GLU A 215 -0.99 31.68 -16.31
C GLU A 215 -2.39 31.85 -15.69
N HIS A 216 -3.17 30.77 -15.55
CA HIS A 216 -4.50 30.85 -14.94
C HIS A 216 -4.45 31.31 -13.48
N LEU A 217 -3.44 30.90 -12.70
CA LEU A 217 -3.24 31.37 -11.33
C LEU A 217 -2.81 32.85 -11.22
N GLU A 218 -2.18 33.40 -12.26
CA GLU A 218 -1.83 34.82 -12.35
C GLU A 218 -3.07 35.68 -12.64
N PHE A 219 -3.96 35.19 -13.51
CA PHE A 219 -5.22 35.84 -13.85
C PHE A 219 -6.38 35.55 -12.87
N GLU A 220 -6.11 34.86 -11.76
CA GLU A 220 -7.09 34.46 -10.74
C GLU A 220 -8.23 33.58 -11.29
N GLU A 221 -7.97 32.85 -12.37
CA GLU A 221 -8.89 31.89 -13.00
C GLU A 221 -8.77 30.52 -12.33
N PHE A 222 -9.14 30.44 -11.04
CA PHE A 222 -8.88 29.26 -10.20
C PHE A 222 -9.52 27.98 -10.73
N GLU A 223 -10.75 28.03 -11.23
CA GLU A 223 -11.44 26.84 -11.75
C GLU A 223 -10.72 26.26 -12.99
N GLU A 224 -10.15 27.10 -13.85
CA GLU A 224 -9.35 26.65 -14.99
C GLU A 224 -7.97 26.17 -14.54
N ALA A 225 -7.36 26.82 -13.55
CA ALA A 225 -6.13 26.33 -12.93
C ALA A 225 -6.31 24.92 -12.35
N GLU A 226 -7.44 24.62 -11.71
CA GLU A 226 -7.76 23.29 -11.18
C GLU A 226 -7.91 22.23 -12.28
N LYS A 227 -8.62 22.56 -13.36
CA LYS A 227 -8.74 21.66 -14.53
C LYS A 227 -7.38 21.35 -15.14
N VAL A 228 -6.51 22.36 -15.22
CA VAL A 228 -5.14 22.20 -15.72
C VAL A 228 -4.29 21.37 -14.75
N LEU A 229 -4.38 21.58 -13.43
CA LEU A 229 -3.68 20.78 -12.43
C LEU A 229 -4.13 19.31 -12.46
N CYS A 230 -5.43 19.07 -12.55
CA CYS A 230 -6.01 17.73 -12.71
C CYS A 230 -5.42 17.02 -13.94
N SER A 231 -5.42 17.71 -15.09
CA SER A 231 -4.84 17.20 -16.33
C SER A 231 -3.34 16.94 -16.23
N LEU A 232 -2.59 17.85 -15.59
CA LEU A 232 -1.15 17.71 -15.35
C LEU A 232 -0.86 16.47 -14.49
N THR A 233 -1.63 16.28 -13.42
CA THR A 233 -1.51 15.13 -12.51
C THR A 233 -1.75 13.82 -13.25
N GLU A 234 -2.81 13.75 -14.07
CA GLU A 234 -3.09 12.57 -14.88
C GLU A 234 -1.97 12.22 -15.86
N ILE A 235 -1.42 13.23 -16.54
CA ILE A 235 -0.32 13.05 -17.49
C ILE A 235 0.93 12.55 -16.77
N ALA A 236 1.28 13.16 -15.63
CA ALA A 236 2.44 12.78 -14.83
C ALA A 236 2.31 11.34 -14.33
N LEU A 237 1.18 10.99 -13.68
CA LEU A 237 0.96 9.65 -13.15
C LEU A 237 0.90 8.57 -14.21
N ARG A 238 0.20 8.85 -15.31
CA ARG A 238 0.15 7.93 -16.43
C ARG A 238 1.55 7.67 -17.00
N SER A 239 2.39 8.70 -17.04
CA SER A 239 3.78 8.56 -17.49
C SER A 239 4.60 7.67 -16.55
N ILE A 240 4.49 7.88 -15.24
CA ILE A 240 5.14 7.05 -14.22
C ILE A 240 4.68 5.59 -14.35
N LEU A 241 3.36 5.35 -14.30
CA LEU A 241 2.78 4.00 -14.32
C LEU A 241 3.15 3.24 -15.60
N GLN A 242 3.15 3.90 -16.77
CA GLN A 242 3.60 3.28 -18.02
C GLN A 242 5.07 2.93 -18.02
N TYR A 243 5.91 3.73 -17.37
CA TYR A 243 7.31 3.40 -17.21
C TYR A 243 7.51 2.17 -16.29
N LEU A 244 6.64 2.03 -15.29
CA LEU A 244 6.54 0.84 -14.44
C LEU A 244 5.91 -0.37 -15.17
N GLY A 245 5.44 -0.18 -16.41
CA GLY A 245 4.91 -1.23 -17.29
C GLY A 245 3.38 -1.30 -17.35
N GLU A 246 2.67 -0.38 -16.70
CA GLU A 246 1.21 -0.37 -16.60
C GLU A 246 0.55 0.54 -17.63
N ASN A 247 -0.63 0.17 -18.13
CA ASN A 247 -1.36 1.01 -19.08
C ASN A 247 -2.77 1.37 -18.55
N PRO A 248 -2.88 2.45 -17.76
CA PRO A 248 -4.15 2.81 -17.13
C PRO A 248 -5.20 3.20 -18.16
N ARG A 249 -6.48 2.89 -17.88
CA ARG A 249 -7.59 3.08 -18.84
C ARG A 249 -8.20 4.47 -18.73
N GLY A 250 -8.25 5.02 -17.51
CA GLY A 250 -8.85 6.31 -17.19
C GLY A 250 -8.50 6.72 -15.76
N LYS A 251 -9.04 7.85 -15.28
CA LYS A 251 -8.70 8.45 -13.98
C LYS A 251 -8.82 7.48 -12.80
N SER A 252 -9.93 6.76 -12.71
CA SER A 252 -10.15 5.76 -11.66
C SER A 252 -9.08 4.67 -11.67
N HIS A 253 -8.74 4.14 -12.85
CA HIS A 253 -7.71 3.11 -12.97
C HIS A 253 -6.31 3.65 -12.69
N ILE A 254 -6.02 4.91 -13.04
CA ILE A 254 -4.77 5.58 -12.66
C ILE A 254 -4.63 5.58 -11.14
N LEU A 255 -5.67 5.99 -10.41
CA LEU A 255 -5.63 6.08 -8.95
C LEU A 255 -5.57 4.72 -8.28
N SER A 256 -6.33 3.72 -8.76
CA SER A 256 -6.21 2.36 -8.23
C SER A 256 -4.80 1.78 -8.41
N LEU A 257 -4.14 2.09 -9.53
CA LEU A 257 -2.74 1.70 -9.74
C LEU A 257 -1.78 2.58 -8.91
N ALA A 258 -2.07 3.87 -8.74
CA ALA A 258 -1.25 4.75 -7.93
C ALA A 258 -1.26 4.33 -6.46
N GLU A 259 -2.43 4.05 -5.89
CA GLU A 259 -2.59 3.47 -4.55
C GLU A 259 -1.76 2.20 -4.38
N LEU A 260 -1.81 1.34 -5.40
CA LEU A 260 -1.11 0.08 -5.37
C LEU A 260 0.42 0.24 -5.36
N TYR A 261 0.96 1.17 -6.14
CA TYR A 261 2.40 1.36 -6.26
C TYR A 261 2.99 2.30 -5.21
N PHE A 262 2.25 3.33 -4.81
CA PHE A 262 2.74 4.44 -3.98
C PHE A 262 2.10 4.48 -2.58
N GLY A 263 1.28 3.48 -2.24
CA GLY A 263 0.60 3.43 -0.94
C GLY A 263 -0.44 4.55 -0.75
N LYS A 264 -0.91 4.68 0.48
CA LYS A 264 -2.04 5.57 0.84
C LYS A 264 -1.65 7.05 0.81
N GLU A 265 -0.49 7.40 1.38
CA GLU A 265 -0.08 8.80 1.58
C GLU A 265 0.09 9.56 0.25
N ILE A 266 0.91 9.02 -0.66
CA ILE A 266 1.08 9.62 -1.99
C ILE A 266 -0.26 9.59 -2.74
N ASN A 267 -1.01 8.48 -2.68
CA ASN A 267 -2.28 8.37 -3.40
C ASN A 267 -3.34 9.36 -2.91
N GLU A 268 -3.37 9.75 -1.64
CA GLU A 268 -4.27 10.79 -1.14
C GLU A 268 -3.99 12.15 -1.80
N ASP A 269 -2.73 12.59 -1.85
CA ASP A 269 -2.32 13.81 -2.57
C ASP A 269 -2.73 13.74 -4.05
N LEU A 270 -2.50 12.59 -4.69
CA LEU A 270 -2.84 12.37 -6.09
C LEU A 270 -4.35 12.34 -6.35
N ALA A 271 -5.13 11.73 -5.44
CA ALA A 271 -6.58 11.66 -5.53
C ALA A 271 -7.20 13.06 -5.38
N ILE A 272 -6.72 13.85 -4.41
CA ILE A 272 -7.13 15.25 -4.22
C ILE A 272 -6.90 16.03 -5.52
N ALA A 273 -5.72 15.90 -6.13
CA ALA A 273 -5.41 16.63 -7.35
C ALA A 273 -6.19 16.15 -8.59
N THR A 274 -6.51 14.86 -8.66
CA THR A 274 -7.22 14.26 -9.80
C THR A 274 -8.73 14.51 -9.74
N PHE A 275 -9.29 14.67 -8.55
CA PHE A 275 -10.72 14.90 -8.31
C PHE A 275 -11.00 16.21 -7.57
N LEU A 276 -10.32 17.30 -7.92
CA LEU A 276 -10.64 18.62 -7.38
C LEU A 276 -12.13 18.93 -7.63
N GLU A 277 -12.96 18.74 -6.59
CA GLU A 277 -14.42 18.96 -6.62
C GLU A 277 -14.82 20.30 -5.97
N VAL A 278 -13.88 20.97 -5.30
CA VAL A 278 -14.09 22.23 -4.60
C VAL A 278 -12.99 23.20 -4.96
N THR A 279 -13.36 24.44 -5.27
CA THR A 279 -12.44 25.54 -5.54
C THR A 279 -11.47 25.73 -4.37
N GLN A 280 -10.22 25.37 -4.61
CA GLN A 280 -9.09 25.50 -3.71
C GLN A 280 -8.57 26.95 -3.73
N SER A 281 -7.92 27.36 -2.64
CA SER A 281 -7.16 28.60 -2.65
C SER A 281 -5.96 28.50 -3.60
N LYS A 282 -5.49 29.65 -4.11
CA LYS A 282 -4.25 29.74 -4.90
C LYS A 282 -3.08 29.00 -4.24
N ASP A 283 -2.91 29.18 -2.94
CA ASP A 283 -1.82 28.56 -2.18
C ASP A 283 -1.97 27.03 -2.10
N ALA A 284 -3.19 26.52 -1.97
CA ALA A 284 -3.45 25.08 -1.98
C ALA A 284 -3.15 24.45 -3.35
N ILE A 285 -3.57 25.10 -4.45
CA ILE A 285 -3.24 24.65 -5.82
C ILE A 285 -1.72 24.62 -6.03
N ILE A 286 -1.01 25.68 -5.60
CA ILE A 286 0.46 25.76 -5.71
C ILE A 286 1.13 24.68 -4.86
N ALA A 287 0.69 24.46 -3.62
CA ALA A 287 1.24 23.44 -2.74
C ALA A 287 1.07 22.03 -3.34
N LEU A 288 -0.11 21.72 -3.85
CA LEU A 288 -0.42 20.44 -4.47
C LEU A 288 0.40 20.21 -5.75
N HIS A 289 0.47 21.22 -6.62
CA HIS A 289 1.33 21.19 -7.80
C HIS A 289 2.81 20.93 -7.44
N ARG A 290 3.33 21.57 -6.38
CA ARG A 290 4.72 21.37 -5.94
C ARG A 290 4.96 19.93 -5.49
N LYS A 291 4.02 19.34 -4.74
CA LYS A 291 4.12 17.93 -4.34
C LYS A 291 4.16 17.01 -5.55
N ILE A 292 3.19 17.13 -6.46
CA ILE A 292 3.10 16.29 -7.68
C ILE A 292 4.35 16.44 -8.55
N SER A 293 4.79 17.68 -8.78
CA SER A 293 6.00 17.94 -9.55
C SER A 293 7.22 17.31 -8.88
N SER A 294 7.33 17.41 -7.55
CA SER A 294 8.42 16.77 -6.83
C SER A 294 8.40 15.24 -6.94
N TYR A 295 7.22 14.61 -6.88
CA TYR A 295 7.11 13.15 -7.08
C TYR A 295 7.54 12.78 -8.49
N TYR A 296 7.05 13.51 -9.50
CA TYR A 296 7.37 13.25 -10.90
C TYR A 296 8.86 13.46 -11.21
N GLU A 297 9.45 14.58 -10.79
CA GLU A 297 10.87 14.89 -11.00
C GLU A 297 11.79 13.88 -10.31
N ARG A 298 11.48 13.47 -9.06
CA ARG A 298 12.23 12.44 -8.33
C ARG A 298 12.12 11.07 -9.00
N PHE A 299 10.95 10.72 -9.50
CA PHE A 299 10.76 9.49 -10.27
C PHE A 299 11.61 9.52 -11.55
N LEU A 300 11.51 10.59 -12.35
CA LEU A 300 12.25 10.72 -13.60
C LEU A 300 13.77 10.65 -13.40
N ALA A 301 14.29 11.28 -12.34
CA ALA A 301 15.70 11.23 -12.00
C ALA A 301 16.24 9.80 -11.77
N ARG A 302 15.35 8.83 -11.47
CA ARG A 302 15.68 7.44 -11.20
C ARG A 302 14.83 6.45 -11.99
N ALA A 303 14.23 6.88 -13.11
CA ALA A 303 13.16 6.12 -13.75
C ALA A 303 13.59 4.69 -14.08
N GLU A 304 14.71 4.52 -14.81
CA GLU A 304 15.24 3.20 -15.21
C GLU A 304 15.46 2.27 -14.02
N HIS A 305 16.02 2.82 -12.95
CA HIS A 305 16.33 2.09 -11.71
C HIS A 305 15.05 1.65 -11.00
N LEU A 306 14.12 2.59 -10.77
CA LEU A 306 12.84 2.30 -10.10
C LEU A 306 12.00 1.32 -10.92
N ALA A 307 11.98 1.44 -12.25
CA ALA A 307 11.28 0.49 -13.12
C ALA A 307 11.93 -0.88 -13.14
N PHE A 308 13.25 -0.96 -13.08
CA PHE A 308 13.95 -2.23 -12.93
C PHE A 308 13.56 -2.90 -11.62
N VAL A 309 13.61 -2.18 -10.49
CA VAL A 309 13.26 -2.71 -9.17
C VAL A 309 11.80 -3.14 -9.14
N ALA A 310 10.86 -2.29 -9.55
CA ALA A 310 9.43 -2.61 -9.57
C ALA A 310 9.14 -3.87 -10.40
N ARG A 311 9.68 -3.95 -11.63
CA ARG A 311 9.49 -5.11 -12.50
C ARG A 311 10.06 -6.37 -11.88
N SER A 312 11.24 -6.28 -11.28
CA SER A 312 11.94 -7.42 -10.69
C SER A 312 11.25 -7.92 -9.41
N LEU A 313 10.77 -7.00 -8.57
CA LEU A 313 10.02 -7.31 -7.34
C LEU A 313 8.65 -7.93 -7.64
N LEU A 314 7.97 -7.46 -8.68
CA LEU A 314 6.61 -7.88 -8.96
C LEU A 314 6.55 -9.06 -9.93
N SER A 315 7.35 -9.05 -10.99
CA SER A 315 7.25 -10.00 -12.12
C SER A 315 8.55 -10.73 -12.49
N GLY A 316 9.68 -10.37 -11.86
CA GLY A 316 11.00 -10.88 -12.21
C GLY A 316 11.17 -12.37 -11.91
N HIS A 317 12.09 -13.02 -12.64
CA HIS A 317 12.54 -14.39 -12.31
C HIS A 317 13.18 -14.41 -10.90
N PRO A 318 13.31 -15.54 -10.17
CA PRO A 318 13.77 -15.51 -8.78
C PRO A 318 15.15 -14.86 -8.61
N VAL A 319 16.04 -15.02 -9.60
CA VAL A 319 17.34 -14.34 -9.64
C VAL A 319 17.21 -12.81 -9.74
N GLU A 320 16.28 -12.31 -10.56
CA GLU A 320 16.02 -10.87 -10.68
C GLU A 320 15.35 -10.33 -9.42
N PHE A 321 14.42 -11.11 -8.85
CA PHE A 321 13.78 -10.81 -7.57
C PHE A 321 14.81 -10.66 -6.45
N GLU A 322 15.71 -11.62 -6.28
CA GLU A 322 16.81 -11.55 -5.30
C GLU A 322 17.74 -10.37 -5.55
N LYS A 323 18.06 -10.09 -6.82
CA LYS A 323 18.87 -8.91 -7.19
C LYS A 323 18.18 -7.61 -6.78
N ALA A 324 16.86 -7.52 -7.00
CA ALA A 324 16.09 -6.34 -6.61
C ALA A 324 16.00 -6.19 -5.09
N LEU A 325 15.84 -7.29 -4.34
CA LEU A 325 15.89 -7.23 -2.87
C LEU A 325 17.23 -6.67 -2.39
N ARG A 326 18.36 -7.14 -2.96
CA ARG A 326 19.69 -6.63 -2.59
C ARG A 326 19.80 -5.12 -2.81
N ILE A 327 19.34 -4.65 -3.97
CA ILE A 327 19.34 -3.21 -4.31
C ILE A 327 18.50 -2.44 -3.29
N VAL A 328 17.24 -2.85 -3.09
CA VAL A 328 16.31 -2.20 -2.17
C VAL A 328 16.89 -2.09 -0.78
N PHE A 329 17.35 -3.19 -0.19
CA PHE A 329 17.86 -3.16 1.17
C PHE A 329 19.21 -2.44 1.30
N SER A 330 20.07 -2.45 0.27
CA SER A 330 21.31 -1.67 0.27
C SER A 330 21.08 -0.16 0.18
N GLU A 331 19.94 0.26 -0.37
CA GLU A 331 19.58 1.68 -0.47
C GLU A 331 18.76 2.17 0.71
N LEU A 332 17.92 1.29 1.28
CA LEU A 332 17.14 1.59 2.49
C LEU A 332 18.00 1.59 3.75
N PHE A 333 19.10 0.82 3.79
CA PHE A 333 19.95 0.67 4.96
C PHE A 333 21.43 0.74 4.59
N SER A 334 22.12 1.73 5.15
CA SER A 334 23.54 1.98 4.92
C SER A 334 24.45 0.81 5.35
N ASP A 335 24.07 0.07 6.40
CA ASP A 335 24.81 -1.07 6.94
C ASP A 335 24.30 -2.44 6.46
N ALA A 336 23.57 -2.49 5.34
CA ALA A 336 23.14 -3.76 4.75
C ALA A 336 24.34 -4.57 4.23
N SER A 337 24.58 -5.74 4.81
CA SER A 337 25.61 -6.69 4.37
C SER A 337 24.98 -7.88 3.65
N ILE A 338 25.50 -8.22 2.47
CA ILE A 338 24.92 -9.29 1.65
C ILE A 338 25.77 -10.56 1.81
N LYS A 339 25.19 -11.65 2.34
CA LYS A 339 25.89 -12.92 2.59
C LYS A 339 25.19 -14.11 1.93
N GLY A 340 25.69 -14.53 0.78
CA GLY A 340 25.12 -15.65 0.04
C GLY A 340 23.72 -15.32 -0.48
N GLU A 341 22.74 -16.18 -0.23
CA GLU A 341 21.32 -16.00 -0.59
C GLU A 341 20.54 -15.12 0.42
N ASN A 342 21.13 -14.87 1.60
CA ASN A 342 20.52 -14.07 2.65
C ASN A 342 21.05 -12.62 2.63
N ILE A 343 20.19 -11.67 3.01
CA ILE A 343 20.56 -10.26 3.20
C ILE A 343 20.59 -10.03 4.72
N GLU A 344 21.78 -9.78 5.28
CA GLU A 344 21.98 -9.46 6.70
C GLU A 344 22.03 -7.95 6.89
N ILE A 345 21.03 -7.37 7.53
CA ILE A 345 20.95 -5.93 7.82
C ILE A 345 21.35 -5.70 9.27
N LEU A 346 22.32 -4.82 9.50
CA LEU A 346 22.63 -4.34 10.85
C LEU A 346 21.80 -3.09 11.09
N ALA A 347 20.73 -3.16 11.87
CA ALA A 347 20.00 -1.97 12.31
C ALA A 347 20.57 -1.54 13.67
N TYR A 348 21.24 -0.38 13.70
CA TYR A 348 22.07 0.09 14.82
C TYR A 348 21.34 0.14 16.18
N GLU A 349 20.01 0.32 16.19
CA GLU A 349 19.22 0.50 17.41
C GLU A 349 18.30 -0.69 17.78
N MET A 350 17.97 -1.58 16.83
CA MET A 350 17.02 -2.69 17.04
C MET A 350 17.65 -4.10 16.95
N GLY A 351 18.94 -4.19 16.64
CA GLY A 351 19.66 -5.46 16.46
C GLY A 351 19.79 -5.87 14.98
N HIS A 352 20.33 -7.06 14.72
CA HIS A 352 20.49 -7.51 13.34
C HIS A 352 19.16 -8.06 12.80
N MET A 353 18.85 -7.74 11.55
CA MET A 353 17.72 -8.30 10.81
C MET A 353 18.25 -9.24 9.72
N LEU A 354 17.63 -10.42 9.60
CA LEU A 354 17.95 -11.37 8.55
C LEU A 354 16.79 -11.39 7.54
N VAL A 355 17.04 -10.94 6.33
CA VAL A 355 16.03 -10.87 5.27
C VAL A 355 16.18 -12.03 4.30
N GLN A 356 15.06 -12.68 4.00
CA GLN A 356 14.99 -13.72 2.99
C GLN A 356 13.85 -13.48 2.00
N GLY A 357 14.18 -13.54 0.72
CA GLY A 357 13.21 -13.46 -0.36
C GLY A 357 12.61 -14.82 -0.70
N LYS A 358 11.30 -14.88 -0.94
CA LYS A 358 10.63 -16.06 -1.49
C LYS A 358 9.67 -15.69 -2.60
N THR A 359 9.84 -16.31 -3.77
CA THR A 359 8.85 -16.26 -4.85
C THR A 359 7.89 -17.44 -4.70
N LEU A 360 6.59 -17.17 -4.78
CA LEU A 360 5.53 -18.17 -4.64
C LEU A 360 4.51 -18.08 -5.78
N THR A 361 3.97 -19.23 -6.17
CA THR A 361 2.86 -19.35 -7.13
C THR A 361 1.54 -19.54 -6.35
N GLY A 362 1.03 -18.46 -5.77
CA GLY A 362 -0.24 -18.49 -5.03
C GLY A 362 -0.26 -17.52 -3.85
N VAL A 363 -1.37 -17.53 -3.12
CA VAL A 363 -1.44 -16.96 -1.77
C VAL A 363 -0.49 -17.79 -0.88
N PRO A 364 0.34 -17.17 -0.04
CA PRO A 364 1.22 -17.91 0.86
C PRO A 364 0.42 -18.78 1.83
N THR A 365 0.95 -19.93 2.21
CA THR A 365 0.42 -20.79 3.28
C THR A 365 1.45 -20.97 4.38
N GLN A 366 1.02 -21.35 5.59
CA GLN A 366 1.93 -21.59 6.72
C GLN A 366 2.98 -22.65 6.35
N GLU A 367 2.55 -23.76 5.77
CA GLU A 367 3.42 -24.84 5.28
C GLU A 367 4.46 -24.33 4.25
N SER A 368 4.07 -23.39 3.37
CA SER A 368 4.98 -22.85 2.35
C SER A 368 6.09 -21.95 2.92
N LEU A 369 5.86 -21.36 4.09
CA LEU A 369 6.78 -20.43 4.75
C LEU A 369 7.52 -21.06 5.94
N GLU A 370 7.01 -22.14 6.52
CA GLU A 370 7.58 -22.82 7.70
C GLU A 370 9.06 -23.18 7.54
N PRO A 371 9.56 -23.72 6.41
CA PRO A 371 10.99 -24.00 6.24
C PRO A 371 11.87 -22.75 6.35
N ILE A 372 11.37 -21.61 5.88
CA ILE A 372 12.07 -20.32 5.90
C ILE A 372 12.08 -19.77 7.32
N VAL A 373 10.92 -19.77 7.97
CA VAL A 373 10.76 -19.32 9.35
C VAL A 373 11.65 -20.15 10.29
N LYS A 374 11.67 -21.47 10.10
CA LYS A 374 12.54 -22.38 10.84
C LYS A 374 14.01 -22.05 10.62
N MET A 375 14.44 -21.84 9.37
CA MET A 375 15.81 -21.42 9.07
C MET A 375 16.20 -20.10 9.75
N LEU A 376 15.34 -19.08 9.66
CA LEU A 376 15.59 -17.76 10.24
C LEU A 376 15.68 -17.84 11.78
N SER A 377 14.79 -18.61 12.41
CA SER A 377 14.78 -18.80 13.87
C SER A 377 15.94 -19.66 14.39
N GLU A 378 16.38 -20.67 13.63
CA GLU A 378 17.50 -21.55 14.01
C GLU A 378 18.87 -20.90 13.79
N GLN A 379 19.06 -20.09 12.74
CA GLN A 379 20.36 -19.51 12.42
C GLN A 379 20.82 -18.51 13.47
N ARG A 380 19.94 -17.62 13.96
CA ARG A 380 20.24 -16.66 15.03
C ARG A 380 18.98 -16.27 15.81
N PRO A 381 18.68 -16.93 16.95
CA PRO A 381 17.44 -16.71 17.73
C PRO A 381 17.24 -15.29 18.26
N SER A 382 18.31 -14.48 18.32
CA SER A 382 18.30 -13.10 18.78
C SER A 382 18.00 -12.08 17.67
N LEU A 383 17.83 -12.53 16.42
CA LEU A 383 17.57 -11.64 15.29
C LEU A 383 16.10 -11.63 14.88
N ILE A 384 15.68 -10.49 14.35
CA ILE A 384 14.38 -10.37 13.70
C ILE A 384 14.53 -10.92 12.28
N GLY A 385 13.75 -11.95 11.95
CA GLY A 385 13.64 -12.46 10.59
C GLY A 385 12.64 -11.63 9.79
N LEU A 386 12.95 -11.27 8.55
CA LEU A 386 12.00 -10.68 7.62
C LEU A 386 11.89 -11.56 6.37
N VAL A 387 10.69 -12.04 6.08
CA VAL A 387 10.39 -12.79 4.88
C VAL A 387 9.71 -11.87 3.87
N VAL A 388 10.37 -11.61 2.75
CA VAL A 388 9.75 -10.87 1.64
C VAL A 388 9.19 -11.88 0.65
N VAL A 389 7.86 -11.91 0.56
CA VAL A 389 7.16 -12.83 -0.32
C VAL A 389 6.76 -12.09 -1.59
N ASN A 390 7.10 -12.62 -2.76
CA ASN A 390 6.48 -12.24 -4.02
C ASN A 390 5.39 -13.26 -4.36
N PRO A 391 4.17 -13.10 -3.83
CA PRO A 391 3.08 -13.94 -4.20
C PRO A 391 2.63 -13.56 -5.62
N LEU A 392 2.29 -14.58 -6.42
CA LEU A 392 1.69 -14.39 -7.73
C LEU A 392 2.61 -13.71 -8.77
N ARG A 393 3.91 -14.01 -8.73
CA ARG A 393 4.93 -13.55 -9.72
C ARG A 393 4.44 -13.62 -11.18
N GLU A 394 3.71 -14.67 -11.52
CA GLU A 394 3.23 -14.93 -12.89
C GLU A 394 1.85 -14.32 -13.18
N VAL A 395 1.28 -13.58 -12.24
CA VAL A 395 -0.01 -12.89 -12.37
C VAL A 395 0.30 -11.40 -12.54
N PRO A 396 -0.18 -10.74 -13.61
CA PRO A 396 -0.06 -9.30 -13.77
C PRO A 396 -0.70 -8.57 -12.61
N ILE A 397 -0.15 -7.40 -12.32
CA ILE A 397 -0.47 -6.61 -11.13
C ILE A 397 -1.96 -6.30 -11.06
N TYR A 398 -2.58 -5.88 -12.16
CA TYR A 398 -4.02 -5.63 -12.25
C TYR A 398 -4.92 -6.87 -12.08
N GLU A 399 -4.37 -8.09 -12.18
CA GLU A 399 -5.10 -9.34 -11.95
C GLU A 399 -5.01 -9.82 -10.49
N ARG A 400 -4.06 -9.27 -9.71
CA ARG A 400 -3.80 -9.70 -8.33
C ARG A 400 -4.89 -9.17 -7.40
N ASP A 401 -5.20 -9.99 -6.40
CA ASP A 401 -6.12 -9.66 -5.31
C ASP A 401 -5.28 -9.32 -4.08
N PHE A 402 -4.81 -8.07 -4.02
CA PHE A 402 -3.83 -7.63 -3.01
C PHE A 402 -4.39 -7.67 -1.60
N GLU A 403 -5.65 -7.29 -1.42
CA GLU A 403 -6.33 -7.37 -0.12
C GLU A 403 -6.32 -8.82 0.39
N ARG A 404 -6.68 -9.78 -0.47
CA ARG A 404 -6.60 -11.21 -0.12
C ARG A 404 -5.19 -11.68 0.18
N LEU A 405 -4.18 -11.16 -0.51
CA LEU A 405 -2.77 -11.50 -0.29
C LEU A 405 -2.25 -10.95 1.04
N GLU A 406 -2.59 -9.70 1.36
CA GLU A 406 -2.20 -9.04 2.60
C GLU A 406 -2.87 -9.70 3.80
N ASN A 407 -4.19 -9.93 3.72
CA ASN A 407 -4.91 -10.70 4.74
C ASN A 407 -4.30 -12.10 4.91
N GLY A 408 -3.98 -12.77 3.80
CA GLY A 408 -3.33 -14.07 3.83
C GLY A 408 -1.93 -14.07 4.45
N ILE A 409 -1.21 -12.95 4.46
CA ILE A 409 0.09 -12.83 5.16
C ILE A 409 -0.10 -12.45 6.63
N GLN A 410 -1.06 -11.58 6.93
CA GLN A 410 -1.42 -11.23 8.31
C GLN A 410 -1.94 -12.44 9.10
N ASP A 411 -2.69 -13.32 8.44
CA ASP A 411 -3.15 -14.59 9.04
C ASP A 411 -1.98 -15.56 9.33
N LEU A 412 -0.84 -15.38 8.64
CA LEU A 412 0.36 -16.19 8.82
C LEU A 412 1.35 -15.62 9.85
N THR A 413 1.02 -14.50 10.50
CA THR A 413 1.86 -13.85 11.51
C THR A 413 1.50 -14.18 12.97
N PRO A 414 1.68 -15.42 13.46
CA PRO A 414 1.89 -15.68 14.88
C PRO A 414 3.35 -16.00 15.23
N TRP A 415 4.32 -15.78 14.33
CA TRP A 415 5.74 -16.07 14.60
C TRP A 415 6.38 -14.98 15.46
N PRO A 416 6.87 -15.31 16.68
CA PRO A 416 7.34 -14.28 17.62
C PRO A 416 8.51 -13.45 17.11
N THR A 417 9.35 -14.00 16.23
CA THR A 417 10.62 -13.39 15.79
C THR A 417 10.72 -13.20 14.28
N VAL A 418 9.67 -13.51 13.51
CA VAL A 418 9.69 -13.43 12.05
C VAL A 418 8.49 -12.63 11.54
N SER A 419 8.78 -11.52 10.87
CA SER A 419 7.80 -10.73 10.12
C SER A 419 7.76 -11.20 8.66
N ALA A 420 6.60 -11.07 8.02
CA ALA A 420 6.44 -11.34 6.60
C ALA A 420 5.77 -10.15 5.91
N ILE A 421 6.27 -9.78 4.73
CA ILE A 421 5.71 -8.70 3.90
C ILE A 421 5.59 -9.15 2.44
N THR A 422 4.66 -8.55 1.70
CA THR A 422 4.58 -8.72 0.24
C THR A 422 5.67 -7.91 -0.47
N SER A 423 6.05 -8.34 -1.67
CA SER A 423 6.94 -7.58 -2.55
C SER A 423 6.31 -6.28 -3.04
N ILE A 424 4.97 -6.19 -3.12
CA ILE A 424 4.29 -4.93 -3.42
C ILE A 424 4.38 -3.96 -2.25
N ARG A 425 4.23 -4.42 -1.00
CA ARG A 425 4.37 -3.55 0.16
C ARG A 425 5.80 -3.06 0.31
N LEU A 426 6.79 -3.94 0.06
CA LEU A 426 8.19 -3.53 -0.01
C LEU A 426 8.41 -2.49 -1.12
N LEU A 427 7.80 -2.66 -2.30
CA LEU A 427 7.90 -1.69 -3.39
C LEU A 427 7.29 -0.34 -3.01
N GLN A 428 6.14 -0.31 -2.34
CA GLN A 428 5.53 0.93 -1.84
C GLN A 428 6.49 1.67 -0.91
N ILE A 429 7.01 0.99 0.11
CA ILE A 429 7.99 1.56 1.06
C ILE A 429 9.21 2.11 0.32
N TYR A 430 9.71 1.36 -0.66
CA TYR A 430 10.88 1.74 -1.45
C TYR A 430 10.60 2.95 -2.36
N LEU A 431 9.42 3.03 -2.97
CA LEU A 431 9.01 4.18 -3.76
C LEU A 431 8.79 5.40 -2.86
N ASP A 432 8.15 5.25 -1.71
CA ASP A 432 7.95 6.33 -0.74
C ASP A 432 9.30 6.90 -0.28
N PHE A 433 10.26 6.04 0.05
CA PHE A 433 11.62 6.45 0.39
C PHE A 433 12.24 7.38 -0.66
N HIS A 434 12.07 7.06 -1.95
CA HIS A 434 12.62 7.86 -3.04
C HIS A 434 11.78 9.08 -3.44
N LEU A 435 10.46 8.99 -3.37
CA LEU A 435 9.54 10.01 -3.83
C LEU A 435 9.23 11.05 -2.75
N LEU A 436 9.07 10.62 -1.49
CA LEU A 436 8.92 11.52 -0.33
C LEU A 436 10.28 11.99 0.19
N GLY A 437 11.36 11.29 -0.16
CA GLY A 437 12.72 11.68 0.21
C GLY A 437 12.99 11.43 1.69
N TRP A 438 12.36 10.40 2.24
CA TRP A 438 12.63 9.92 3.58
C TRP A 438 14.09 9.49 3.66
N ASN A 439 14.75 9.86 4.76
CA ASN A 439 16.13 9.48 5.05
C ASN A 439 16.28 8.84 6.43
N GLN A 440 15.18 8.54 7.11
CA GLN A 440 15.16 7.96 8.44
C GLN A 440 15.01 6.43 8.34
N GLU A 441 16.12 5.71 8.52
CA GLU A 441 16.13 4.24 8.48
C GLU A 441 15.17 3.62 9.52
N ASN A 442 15.05 4.24 10.70
CA ASN A 442 14.15 3.78 11.76
C ASN A 442 12.67 3.77 11.33
N TYR A 443 12.25 4.79 10.60
CA TYR A 443 10.86 4.86 10.11
C TYR A 443 10.58 3.79 9.05
N VAL A 444 11.53 3.55 8.14
CA VAL A 444 11.46 2.45 7.16
C VAL A 444 11.40 1.10 7.87
N LEU A 445 12.20 0.92 8.93
CA LEU A 445 12.20 -0.30 9.72
C LEU A 445 10.84 -0.54 10.40
N ASP A 446 10.25 0.49 10.99
CA ASP A 446 8.91 0.40 11.58
C ASP A 446 7.88 -0.03 10.53
N LEU A 447 7.90 0.55 9.33
CA LEU A 447 6.99 0.17 8.23
C LEU A 447 7.15 -1.30 7.79
N LEU A 448 8.36 -1.85 7.85
CA LEU A 448 8.64 -3.24 7.51
C LEU A 448 8.16 -4.22 8.61
N LEU A 449 8.15 -3.78 9.87
CA LEU A 449 7.88 -4.64 11.03
C LEU A 449 6.45 -4.54 11.58
N LEU A 450 5.78 -3.39 11.39
CA LEU A 450 4.41 -3.12 11.88
C LEU A 450 3.31 -3.97 11.22
N ASN A 451 3.62 -4.73 10.16
CA ASN A 451 2.67 -5.61 9.47
C ASN A 451 2.52 -7.01 10.09
N GLY A 452 3.21 -7.33 11.19
CA GLY A 452 3.14 -8.68 11.76
C GLY A 452 3.54 -8.82 13.22
N VAL A 453 4.28 -7.86 13.78
CA VAL A 453 4.74 -7.93 15.18
C VAL A 453 4.11 -6.77 15.95
N LYS A 454 3.40 -7.07 17.04
CA LYS A 454 2.84 -6.01 17.91
C LYS A 454 4.00 -5.13 18.38
N ARG A 455 3.84 -3.80 18.37
CA ARG A 455 4.87 -2.85 18.85
C ARG A 455 5.44 -3.24 20.22
N SER A 456 4.61 -3.77 21.12
CA SER A 456 5.04 -4.30 22.42
C SER A 456 5.95 -5.53 22.34
N GLN A 457 5.77 -6.41 21.35
CA GLN A 457 6.64 -7.55 21.10
C GLN A 457 7.97 -7.12 20.46
N LEU A 458 7.94 -6.10 19.59
CA LEU A 458 9.15 -5.44 19.08
C LEU A 458 9.96 -4.83 20.23
N GLU A 459 9.31 -4.07 21.12
CA GLU A 459 9.96 -3.49 22.30
C GLU A 459 10.54 -4.57 23.22
N GLU A 460 9.85 -5.70 23.40
CA GLU A 460 10.36 -6.82 24.19
C GLU A 460 11.54 -7.55 23.52
N LEU A 461 11.51 -7.71 22.20
CA LEU A 461 12.60 -8.26 21.41
C LEU A 461 13.83 -7.36 21.43
N VAL A 462 13.65 -6.05 21.24
CA VAL A 462 14.72 -5.05 21.34
C VAL A 462 15.33 -5.09 22.75
N LYS A 463 14.51 -5.16 23.81
CA LYS A 463 15.00 -5.34 25.19
C LYS A 463 15.79 -6.65 25.38
N ARG A 464 15.38 -7.76 24.77
CA ARG A 464 16.09 -9.06 24.82
C ARG A 464 17.40 -9.03 24.04
N SER A 465 17.42 -8.40 22.88
CA SER A 465 18.62 -8.24 22.05
C SER A 465 19.64 -7.30 22.73
N LEU A 466 19.17 -6.18 23.29
CA LEU A 466 20.01 -5.24 24.05
C LEU A 466 20.55 -5.84 25.35
N SER A 467 19.80 -6.68 26.05
CA SER A 467 20.29 -7.38 27.25
C SER A 467 21.32 -8.49 26.92
N SER A 468 21.36 -8.96 25.68
CA SER A 468 22.40 -9.89 25.18
C SER A 468 23.68 -9.17 24.71
N LEU A 469 23.60 -7.88 24.36
CA LEU A 469 24.77 -7.01 24.25
C LEU A 469 25.23 -6.64 25.66
N LYS A 470 26.29 -7.28 26.16
CA LYS A 470 27.09 -6.70 27.25
C LYS A 470 27.73 -5.40 26.73
N VAL A 471 26.98 -4.30 26.80
CA VAL A 471 27.58 -2.97 26.80
C VAL A 471 28.36 -2.88 28.10
N ASN A 472 29.68 -2.94 28.01
CA ASN A 472 30.53 -2.46 29.08
C ASN A 472 30.22 -0.97 29.23
N LEU A 473 29.32 -0.63 30.14
CA LEU A 473 29.21 0.72 30.68
C LEU A 473 30.56 1.00 31.33
N LEU A 474 31.43 1.71 30.60
CA LEU A 474 32.56 2.39 31.21
C LEU A 474 31.96 3.42 32.16
N GLU A 475 32.05 3.13 33.45
CA GLU A 475 31.93 4.15 34.50
C GLU A 475 32.94 5.25 34.17
N TRP A 476 32.44 6.42 33.79
CA TRP A 476 33.25 7.62 33.69
C TRP A 476 33.38 8.18 35.11
N GLU A 477 34.36 7.65 35.85
CA GLU A 477 34.85 8.30 37.06
C GLU A 477 35.51 9.63 36.63
N HIS A 478 34.84 10.75 36.93
CA HIS A 478 35.51 12.03 36.93
C HIS A 478 36.41 12.07 38.18
N GLU A 479 37.68 11.75 38.01
CA GLU A 479 38.74 12.26 38.87
C GLU A 479 38.80 13.78 38.67
N ASP A 480 38.08 14.52 39.50
CA ASP A 480 38.55 15.80 40.02
C ASP A 480 37.69 16.20 41.22
N ASP A 481 38.26 15.94 42.40
CA ASP A 481 37.88 16.54 43.68
C ASP A 481 38.12 18.06 43.62
N THR A 482 37.13 18.82 43.15
CA THR A 482 36.90 20.16 43.71
C THR A 482 35.41 20.43 43.86
N VAL A 483 35.03 20.65 45.11
CA VAL A 483 33.74 21.15 45.55
C VAL A 483 33.49 22.50 44.88
N ASP A 484 32.58 22.55 43.92
CA ASP A 484 31.86 23.77 43.60
C ASP A 484 30.38 23.45 43.40
N ASN A 485 29.55 24.11 44.22
CA ASN A 485 28.10 23.97 44.30
C ASN A 485 27.40 24.59 43.07
N ASN A 486 27.73 24.13 41.86
CA ASN A 486 26.99 24.52 40.67
C ASN A 486 25.88 23.50 40.38
N PRO A 487 24.62 23.95 40.18
CA PRO A 487 23.51 23.07 39.88
C PRO A 487 23.77 22.34 38.55
N ARG A 488 23.59 21.01 38.56
CA ARG A 488 23.58 20.22 37.33
C ARG A 488 22.33 20.58 36.52
N VAL A 489 22.51 21.33 35.44
CA VAL A 489 21.42 21.67 34.52
C VAL A 489 21.19 20.48 33.58
N VAL A 490 19.99 19.90 33.62
CA VAL A 490 19.56 18.87 32.68
C VAL A 490 18.78 19.54 31.55
N TYR A 491 19.32 19.50 30.33
CA TYR A 491 18.62 19.98 29.14
C TYR A 491 17.83 18.83 28.52
N ILE A 492 16.52 19.00 28.38
CA ILE A 492 15.66 18.07 27.64
C ILE A 492 15.15 18.82 26.42
N ASN A 493 15.59 18.41 25.23
CA ASN A 493 15.08 18.93 23.98
C ASN A 493 13.89 18.08 23.52
N LEU A 494 12.69 18.66 23.50
CA LEU A 494 11.46 17.96 23.11
C LEU A 494 11.16 18.07 21.60
N SER A 495 12.07 18.67 20.81
CA SER A 495 11.91 18.80 19.35
C SER A 495 11.88 17.48 18.59
N ASP A 496 12.27 16.38 19.24
CA ASP A 496 12.44 15.06 18.62
C ASP A 496 11.24 14.13 18.88
N LEU A 497 10.21 14.63 19.58
CA LEU A 497 8.93 13.93 19.76
C LEU A 497 7.97 14.39 18.64
N ASP A 498 7.97 13.66 17.52
CA ASP A 498 6.98 13.83 16.47
C ASP A 498 5.66 13.17 16.92
N PHE A 499 4.63 13.97 17.16
CA PHE A 499 3.31 13.46 17.52
C PHE A 499 2.57 13.08 16.23
N ALA A 500 2.41 11.78 15.99
CA ALA A 500 1.59 11.28 14.89
C ALA A 500 0.13 11.74 15.05
N ASP A 501 -0.44 12.32 14.00
CA ASP A 501 -1.80 12.90 13.94
C ASP A 501 -2.96 11.87 14.07
N ASP A 502 -2.66 10.58 14.20
CA ASP A 502 -3.65 9.50 14.19
C ASP A 502 -4.08 9.05 15.60
N TYR A 503 -4.69 9.94 16.39
CA TYR A 503 -5.48 9.55 17.56
C TYR A 503 -6.78 10.37 17.68
N ASN A 504 -7.89 9.65 17.87
CA ASN A 504 -9.27 10.13 17.88
C ASN A 504 -9.50 11.40 18.72
N ARG A 505 -10.12 12.42 18.09
CA ARG A 505 -10.48 13.74 18.65
C ARG A 505 -11.52 13.76 19.80
N ASN A 506 -11.89 12.61 20.38
CA ASN A 506 -13.08 12.54 21.24
C ASN A 506 -12.83 12.40 22.75
N ASP A 507 -11.58 12.24 23.21
CA ASP A 507 -11.30 12.26 24.64
C ASP A 507 -10.69 13.61 25.04
N GLY A 508 -11.52 14.44 25.69
CA GLY A 508 -11.11 15.72 26.26
C GLY A 508 -10.06 15.54 27.37
N ASN A 509 -9.15 16.50 27.43
CA ASN A 509 -7.96 16.61 28.29
C ASN A 509 -6.77 15.74 27.85
N GLN A 510 -5.97 16.29 26.94
CA GLN A 510 -4.61 15.82 26.71
C GLN A 510 -3.70 16.37 27.81
N ALA A 511 -3.25 15.49 28.70
CA ALA A 511 -2.18 15.78 29.66
C ALA A 511 -1.02 14.81 29.41
N PHE A 512 0.20 15.32 29.35
CA PHE A 512 1.40 14.49 29.43
C PHE A 512 1.95 14.54 30.85
N ARG A 513 2.41 13.40 31.35
CA ARG A 513 3.02 13.22 32.67
C ARG A 513 4.46 12.76 32.49
N ILE A 514 5.39 13.47 33.11
CA ILE A 514 6.80 13.07 33.20
C ILE A 514 7.10 12.80 34.67
N GLU A 515 7.50 11.57 35.00
CA GLU A 515 7.90 11.14 36.36
C GLU A 515 9.41 10.91 36.41
N PHE A 516 10.07 11.45 37.43
CA PHE A 516 11.48 11.23 37.73
C PHE A 516 11.63 10.67 39.14
N GLU A 517 12.49 9.65 39.29
CA GLU A 517 13.02 9.20 40.60
C GLU A 517 14.47 9.66 40.76
N TYR A 518 14.81 10.24 41.92
CA TYR A 518 16.19 10.60 42.25
C TYR A 518 16.50 10.40 43.74
N SER A 519 17.79 10.34 44.08
CA SER A 519 18.29 10.00 45.43
C SER A 519 19.09 11.11 46.16
N ALA A 520 19.25 12.33 45.59
CA ALA A 520 19.98 13.45 46.22
C ALA A 520 19.37 14.83 45.92
N THR A 521 19.70 15.84 46.73
CA THR A 521 19.25 17.24 46.61
C THR A 521 19.68 17.84 45.26
N LEU A 522 18.73 18.31 44.46
CA LEU A 522 18.97 18.81 43.11
C LEU A 522 18.20 20.12 42.90
N GLU A 523 18.90 21.19 42.53
CA GLU A 523 18.28 22.40 41.97
C GLU A 523 18.05 22.14 40.48
N LEU A 524 16.79 21.97 40.08
CA LEU A 524 16.40 21.71 38.69
C LEU A 524 15.88 22.99 38.06
N ASN A 525 16.61 23.51 37.08
CA ASN A 525 16.13 24.57 36.19
C ASN A 525 15.61 23.94 34.90
N PHE A 526 14.31 24.07 34.63
CA PHE A 526 13.68 23.58 33.41
C PHE A 526 13.55 24.71 32.39
N ILE A 527 14.02 24.46 31.16
CA ILE A 527 13.81 25.35 30.02
C ILE A 527 13.17 24.52 28.92
N VAL A 528 11.91 24.80 28.58
CA VAL A 528 11.17 24.12 27.52
C VAL A 528 11.31 24.93 26.23
N HIS A 529 11.92 24.35 25.20
CA HIS A 529 12.03 24.94 23.87
C HIS A 529 11.19 24.16 22.85
N ASN A 530 10.54 24.88 21.92
CA ASN A 530 9.93 24.35 20.70
C ASN A 530 8.96 23.17 20.88
N VAL A 531 7.86 23.36 21.62
CA VAL A 531 6.71 22.46 21.51
C VAL A 531 5.96 22.76 20.22
N ARG A 532 5.95 21.83 19.26
CA ARG A 532 5.04 21.85 18.11
C ARG A 532 3.86 20.93 18.42
N GLY A 533 2.68 21.51 18.60
CA GLY A 533 1.45 20.77 18.90
C GLY A 533 0.51 21.52 19.84
N TRP A 534 -0.77 21.11 19.87
CA TRP A 534 -1.81 21.69 20.73
C TRP A 534 -1.93 20.86 22.01
N ALA A 535 -1.16 21.18 23.04
CA ALA A 535 -1.37 20.65 24.39
C ALA A 535 -2.00 21.74 25.26
N ASP A 536 -3.12 21.45 25.91
CA ASP A 536 -3.84 22.43 26.74
C ASP A 536 -3.17 22.66 28.11
N TYR A 537 -2.40 21.70 28.64
CA TYR A 537 -1.62 21.83 29.89
C TYR A 537 -0.45 20.81 29.96
N ALA A 538 0.53 21.06 30.84
CA ALA A 538 1.69 20.21 31.12
C ALA A 538 1.81 19.92 32.64
N GLU A 539 1.80 18.66 33.06
CA GLU A 539 1.95 18.27 34.47
C GLU A 539 3.34 17.69 34.74
N LEU A 540 4.08 18.29 35.69
CA LEU A 540 5.38 17.80 36.14
C LEU A 540 5.26 17.25 37.57
N LYS A 541 5.49 15.94 37.74
CA LYS A 541 5.46 15.30 39.06
C LYS A 541 6.84 14.78 39.42
N VAL A 542 7.35 15.26 40.55
CA VAL A 542 8.66 14.86 41.08
C VAL A 542 8.44 13.90 42.23
N VAL A 543 8.96 12.67 42.12
CA VAL A 543 8.78 11.63 43.15
C VAL A 543 10.14 11.34 43.80
N PRO A 544 10.29 11.52 45.12
CA PRO A 544 11.54 11.17 45.80
C PRO A 544 11.74 9.65 45.78
N GLY A 545 12.91 9.19 45.33
CA GLY A 545 13.28 7.78 45.40
C GLY A 545 13.52 7.33 46.85
N PRO A 546 13.56 6.02 47.12
CA PRO A 546 13.76 5.49 48.47
C PRO A 546 15.15 5.84 49.00
N THR A 547 15.23 6.81 49.92
CA THR A 547 16.48 7.16 50.61
C THR A 547 16.67 6.31 51.86
N LYS A 548 17.81 5.61 51.94
CA LYS A 548 18.28 5.04 53.21
C LYS A 548 18.99 6.13 54.00
N GLY A 549 18.24 6.88 54.82
CA GLY A 549 18.79 7.86 55.75
C GLY A 549 17.97 9.14 55.83
N SER A 550 17.94 9.74 57.03
CA SER A 550 17.13 10.90 57.40
C SER A 550 17.70 12.21 56.86
N ILE A 551 17.73 12.38 55.53
CA ILE A 551 17.96 13.69 54.91
C ILE A 551 16.65 14.11 54.25
N ARG A 552 16.03 15.17 54.76
CA ARG A 552 14.92 15.85 54.09
C ARG A 552 15.54 16.75 53.01
N PRO A 553 15.26 16.55 51.72
CA PRO A 553 15.67 17.52 50.71
C PRO A 553 14.85 18.80 50.87
N GLU A 554 15.53 19.95 51.01
CA GLU A 554 14.92 21.26 50.78
C GLU A 554 14.78 21.47 49.27
N ILE A 555 13.57 21.82 48.82
CA ILE A 555 13.29 22.15 47.42
C ILE A 555 13.10 23.66 47.33
N THR A 556 14.07 24.37 46.75
CA THR A 556 13.93 25.78 46.37
C THR A 556 13.27 25.85 44.99
N LYS A 557 12.16 26.60 44.84
CA LYS A 557 11.37 26.65 43.60
C LYS A 557 11.63 27.95 42.83
N THR A 558 12.07 27.83 41.58
CA THR A 558 12.01 28.91 40.58
C THR A 558 11.67 28.31 39.22
N ALA A 559 10.61 28.80 38.57
CA ALA A 559 10.24 28.43 37.21
C ALA A 559 10.29 29.68 36.32
N SER A 560 10.85 29.56 35.11
CA SER A 560 10.90 30.65 34.13
C SER A 560 10.64 30.07 32.74
N ALA A 561 9.70 30.66 32.00
CA ALA A 561 9.39 30.27 30.63
C ALA A 561 9.78 31.42 29.67
N VAL A 562 10.50 31.09 28.60
CA VAL A 562 10.83 32.03 27.52
C VAL A 562 10.27 31.46 26.21
N LEU A 563 9.30 32.15 25.62
CA LEU A 563 8.65 31.75 24.36
C LEU A 563 9.22 32.59 23.20
N THR A 564 9.61 31.95 22.11
CA THR A 564 10.27 32.61 20.96
C THR A 564 9.42 32.72 19.70
N HIS A 565 8.11 32.39 19.73
CA HIS A 565 7.23 32.45 18.55
C HIS A 565 6.02 33.38 18.70
N PRO A 566 5.71 34.24 17.70
CA PRO A 566 4.50 35.05 17.69
C PRO A 566 3.30 34.20 17.23
N GLY A 567 2.40 33.85 18.16
CA GLY A 567 1.15 33.15 17.86
C GLY A 567 0.55 32.33 19.01
N THR A 568 1.34 32.01 20.04
CA THR A 568 0.89 31.20 21.17
C THR A 568 0.00 32.02 22.12
N ARG A 569 -1.25 31.59 22.35
CA ARG A 569 -2.12 32.18 23.39
C ARG A 569 -1.80 31.56 24.76
N PHE A 570 -1.95 32.38 25.80
CA PHE A 570 -1.59 32.09 27.20
C PHE A 570 -2.05 30.70 27.69
N ALA A 571 -1.10 29.89 28.17
CA ALA A 571 -1.38 28.82 29.12
C ALA A 571 -1.17 29.38 30.54
N GLN A 572 -2.23 29.42 31.34
CA GLN A 572 -2.15 29.78 32.75
C GLN A 572 -1.74 28.52 33.52
N ILE A 573 -0.65 28.56 34.28
CA ILE A 573 -0.30 27.48 35.22
C ILE A 573 -1.24 27.62 36.41
N THR A 574 -2.35 26.90 36.37
CA THR A 574 -3.29 26.78 37.49
C THR A 574 -3.06 25.42 38.15
N ASP A 575 -2.59 25.48 39.39
CA ASP A 575 -2.45 24.37 40.35
C ASP A 575 -1.23 23.45 40.22
N LEU A 576 -0.54 23.31 41.37
CA LEU A 576 0.57 22.41 41.62
C LEU A 576 0.21 21.65 42.91
N GLU A 577 -0.44 20.49 42.80
CA GLU A 577 -0.77 19.65 43.95
C GLU A 577 0.41 18.77 44.37
N ILE A 578 0.71 18.76 45.67
CA ILE A 578 1.68 17.84 46.28
C ILE A 578 0.89 16.67 46.89
N GLY A 579 0.82 15.55 46.18
CA GLY A 579 0.33 14.29 46.74
C GLY A 579 1.38 13.64 47.63
N ILE A 580 1.20 13.67 48.95
CA ILE A 580 1.97 12.83 49.89
C ILE A 580 1.23 11.50 50.02
N THR A 581 1.72 10.45 49.39
CA THR A 581 1.20 9.09 49.62
C THR A 581 1.73 8.57 50.96
N GLN A 582 0.81 8.18 51.85
CA GLN A 582 1.08 7.67 53.19
C GLN A 582 1.79 6.30 53.09
N LEU A 583 3.05 6.22 53.51
CA LEU A 583 3.77 4.96 53.74
C LEU A 583 3.29 4.35 55.06
N SER A 584 2.67 3.16 55.03
CA SER A 584 2.47 2.33 56.22
C SER A 584 3.64 1.34 56.36
N PHE A 585 4.49 1.56 57.36
CA PHE A 585 5.42 0.57 57.90
C PHE A 585 4.90 0.11 59.26
N GLN A 586 4.77 -1.21 59.48
CA GLN A 586 5.00 -1.81 60.80
C GLN A 586 5.73 -3.14 60.65
N ARG A 587 6.88 -3.22 61.31
CA ARG A 587 7.76 -4.37 61.50
C ARG A 587 8.05 -4.45 63.00
N ARG A 588 8.23 -5.69 63.50
CA ARG A 588 8.71 -6.17 64.83
C ARG A 588 7.59 -6.59 65.76
N GLU A 589 7.64 -7.72 66.47
CA GLU A 589 8.67 -8.71 66.79
C GLU A 589 7.97 -9.91 67.47
N LEU A 590 8.70 -10.97 67.80
CA LEU A 590 8.31 -12.24 68.44
C LEU A 590 7.83 -13.37 67.51
N GLU A 591 8.80 -13.97 66.83
CA GLU A 591 8.93 -15.43 66.86
C GLU A 591 9.40 -15.86 68.26
N ASP A 592 8.96 -17.05 68.65
CA ASP A 592 9.36 -17.90 69.78
C ASP A 592 8.60 -17.77 71.11
N GLU A 593 8.15 -18.94 71.58
CA GLU A 593 7.43 -19.28 72.82
C GLU A 593 5.91 -18.99 72.86
N ILE A 594 5.11 -19.94 72.36
CA ILE A 594 4.31 -20.82 73.22
C ILE A 594 3.84 -22.03 72.41
N MET A 595 4.44 -23.15 72.78
CA MET A 595 4.01 -24.51 72.51
C MET A 595 2.61 -24.81 73.07
N ILE A 596 1.95 -25.80 72.45
CA ILE A 596 1.05 -26.79 73.09
C ILE A 596 -0.44 -26.39 73.31
N GLN A 597 -1.27 -27.12 72.54
CA GLN A 597 -2.51 -27.82 72.93
C GLN A 597 -3.88 -27.10 73.01
N MET A 598 -4.86 -27.93 72.61
CA MET A 598 -6.29 -27.98 72.96
C MET A 598 -7.22 -27.17 72.04
N ALA A 599 -7.96 -27.85 71.17
CA ALA A 599 -9.25 -28.51 71.42
C ALA A 599 -10.38 -27.48 71.35
N GLU A 600 -11.23 -27.59 70.34
CA GLU A 600 -12.59 -28.13 70.49
C GLU A 600 -13.50 -27.28 71.38
N GLY A 601 -14.65 -26.93 70.80
CA GLY A 601 -15.85 -26.55 71.52
C GLY A 601 -16.65 -25.54 70.71
N ALA A 602 -17.87 -25.80 70.26
CA ALA A 602 -18.70 -26.99 70.28
C ALA A 602 -19.82 -26.71 69.25
N ASP A 603 -20.23 -27.72 68.49
CA ASP A 603 -21.64 -28.10 68.49
C ASP A 603 -21.79 -29.51 67.91
N ILE A 604 -22.15 -30.42 68.81
CA ILE A 604 -22.55 -31.80 68.55
C ILE A 604 -24.07 -31.79 68.61
N LEU A 605 -24.73 -32.11 67.50
CA LEU A 605 -25.85 -33.07 67.37
C LEU A 605 -26.64 -32.82 66.08
N GLU A 606 -26.40 -33.64 65.04
CA GLU A 606 -27.46 -34.44 64.43
C GLU A 606 -26.87 -35.53 63.50
N LEU A 607 -26.87 -36.76 64.03
CA LEU A 607 -27.20 -38.03 63.39
C LEU A 607 -26.47 -38.46 62.10
N GLN A 608 -25.50 -39.35 62.30
CA GLN A 608 -25.22 -40.46 61.38
C GLN A 608 -26.41 -41.42 61.28
N ALA A 609 -26.83 -41.70 60.04
CA ALA A 609 -27.51 -42.91 59.57
C ALA A 609 -27.54 -42.76 58.03
N LEU A 610 -26.94 -43.59 57.17
CA LEU A 610 -26.66 -45.02 57.19
C LEU A 610 -25.52 -45.31 56.20
N SER A 611 -24.76 -46.34 56.55
CA SER A 611 -23.79 -46.99 55.69
C SER A 611 -24.46 -47.89 54.63
N GLN A 612 -23.67 -48.21 53.59
CA GLN A 612 -23.69 -49.45 52.78
C GLN A 612 -24.62 -49.53 51.57
N GLU A 613 -23.97 -49.59 50.40
CA GLU A 613 -24.10 -50.53 49.26
C GLU A 613 -23.62 -49.75 48.02
N GLY A 614 -22.33 -49.82 47.64
CA GLY A 614 -21.75 -50.94 46.93
C GLY A 614 -21.84 -50.70 45.41
N VAL A 615 -20.70 -50.58 44.73
CA VAL A 615 -20.38 -51.04 43.35
C VAL A 615 -19.35 -50.11 42.66
N GLN A 616 -18.28 -50.74 42.19
CA GLN A 616 -17.12 -50.22 41.46
C GLN A 616 -17.43 -49.90 39.99
N PHE A 617 -16.68 -48.99 39.36
CA PHE A 617 -16.46 -48.93 37.90
C PHE A 617 -15.07 -48.33 37.55
N PRO A 618 -14.53 -48.59 36.34
CA PRO A 618 -13.17 -49.12 36.15
C PRO A 618 -12.18 -48.14 35.49
N GLU A 619 -10.91 -48.58 35.48
CA GLU A 619 -9.78 -48.00 34.75
C GLU A 619 -9.93 -48.11 33.22
N GLY A 620 -9.51 -47.08 32.50
CA GLY A 620 -9.01 -47.20 31.12
C GLY A 620 -9.62 -46.26 30.07
N PRO A 621 -8.83 -45.88 29.03
CA PRO A 621 -9.03 -44.65 28.26
C PRO A 621 -9.79 -44.87 26.95
N ASP A 622 -10.59 -43.89 26.54
CA ASP A 622 -10.64 -43.29 25.18
C ASP A 622 -11.94 -42.49 24.97
N SER A 623 -11.74 -41.30 24.40
CA SER A 623 -12.63 -40.47 23.56
C SER A 623 -14.13 -40.41 23.84
N TRP A 624 -14.66 -39.19 24.08
CA TRP A 624 -16.04 -38.87 23.68
C TRP A 624 -16.14 -37.48 23.03
N THR A 625 -16.77 -37.49 21.85
CA THR A 625 -17.21 -36.37 21.02
C THR A 625 -18.52 -35.82 21.59
N LEU A 626 -18.64 -34.49 21.71
CA LEU A 626 -19.86 -33.82 22.18
C LEU A 626 -20.82 -33.57 21.00
N HIS A 627 -21.96 -34.26 21.00
CA HIS A 627 -23.15 -33.87 20.23
C HIS A 627 -24.15 -33.23 21.18
N LEU A 628 -24.54 -31.97 20.93
CA LEU A 628 -25.69 -31.34 21.58
C LEU A 628 -26.74 -31.03 20.52
N ALA A 629 -27.87 -31.72 20.62
CA ALA A 629 -29.12 -31.37 19.96
C ALA A 629 -30.31 -31.72 20.87
N SER A 630 -31.36 -30.92 20.74
CA SER A 630 -32.74 -31.04 21.27
C SER A 630 -32.94 -30.64 22.74
N GLU A 631 -34.03 -30.01 23.19
CA GLU A 631 -35.17 -29.25 22.63
C GLU A 631 -36.06 -28.86 23.85
N GLY A 632 -36.90 -27.82 23.71
CA GLY A 632 -38.08 -27.55 24.56
C GLY A 632 -37.92 -26.38 25.55
N ARG A 633 -38.85 -25.42 25.72
CA ARG A 633 -40.30 -25.31 25.44
C ARG A 633 -40.72 -23.83 25.26
N GLU A 634 -41.69 -23.52 24.39
CA GLU A 634 -43.06 -22.93 24.63
C GLU A 634 -43.08 -21.62 25.46
N GLU A 635 -43.69 -20.49 25.08
CA GLU A 635 -44.72 -20.11 24.09
C GLU A 635 -44.29 -18.91 23.22
#